data_AF-A0A9D6DZG9-F1
#
_entry.id   AF-A0A9D6DZG9-F1
#
_cell.length_a   1.000
_cell.length_b   1.000
_cell.length_c   1.000
_cell.angle_alpha   90.00
_cell.angle_beta   90.00
_cell.angle_gamma   90.00
#
_symmetry.space_group_name_H-M   'P 1'
#
loop_
_entity.id
_entity.type
_entity.pdbx_description
1 polymer ?
#
loop_
_entity_poly.entity_id
_entity_poly.type
_entity_poly.pdbx_seq_one_letter_code
_entity_poly.pdbx_strand_id
1 'polypeptide(L)'
;MDMIPSLRRSQDLSPFQRPDPLTPEQHAEKEAIRKTLDSLKKQGHTLEPSDARKLARNLPLGHSATIFFKEDEKTHYQVQSGKDLENLSLLLSGSTGGLSQETQKALGNLKTGEDLGKEYFVDTPSGRVRTSSAGAVLALGSGTRVLTQDRYGKTRDLRSLKDTDLAAQDSSSTPEKEEAARLLQSAKKAGYEVIPFQPISEDMDIGDSGTIVKETLKSLLFPDPKSDEIKQKEIAVKDLAEGGRITVLPKGKDDPQEGYDLDSKQLSEFSRMVSQDPSEAQKTFAQDFESLRARNSLIFRRDPVGMVRGALQTASPKQVYLDLVSGKGELVVLNGDGSLLAFTDRASFHRYASTGEIPQSQGNPADPTARKENLLAVYFASPFDPTPGKNGIYDDLPLQAEKVGSNSHTDLLIERSDLPSKKNLLLEYVQPGKTETVERLDPKIAMSDPKTLEDFVYNALKRHGEDKRLRLMVAGHGGAEKGLIPDGDDNNASAHNAMGVDDFALAIHKGLTRYNQETGKDRRIDNLIVGSCLMGNTSFIHALARYGDVRVLNASPEVLMGTGDEQLFRYLAKPEGASADAEKFGKDLVDIISTTPAFPGGRKNMRNAETYGAYDLDPEKNKKVEKAMEDFFASVSASPEDAQPIKDDIYSCKTYGMNRLYNILLDVDERDLIEVAKKIEGDHRIESKEIRESAGRLAAAVGEQVISQKMEERYKTRLGPTIYLPVDRYDFEPDMIQTDLLKGTGYEKFLDGVFKAPLYRGVVDTVLDKIDEIMNVLKTQHKEEKAERAKEEGELEESGERRRGEKSPTLMDLLGGLDKSQVTIHPAQEYPFWKKAIATPIKAATTLVLGGVGAALGAALLAPAGAILGLRAGITGRSVVHTPPQNEKKAPEETIIRRRRGEDRDRSPRGETPAGIPDSLSQILAALDIDWKGVAKLGVQAALLPMEAVPQKAHKTIAYHIGNLPGKVLGGITGLVTGAVGGALEGIIGGGIAGAGAGYMLGSMALDRVGIAPSGPPVLEEEPAVEALVKKEAA
;
A
#
# COMPACT_ATOMS: atom_id res chain seq x y z
N MET A 1 -24.83 -10.79 56.12
CA MET A 1 -23.98 -10.03 57.06
C MET A 1 -23.35 -8.88 56.27
N ASP A 2 -24.15 -8.03 55.66
CA ASP A 2 -25.01 -6.95 56.24
C ASP A 2 -24.22 -5.65 56.15
N MET A 3 -24.39 -4.97 55.02
CA MET A 3 -25.17 -3.73 54.91
C MET A 3 -24.56 -2.56 55.68
N ILE A 4 -24.01 -1.63 54.89
CA ILE A 4 -23.72 -0.25 55.25
C ILE A 4 -25.03 0.48 55.57
N PRO A 5 -25.11 1.21 56.69
CA PRO A 5 -26.00 2.35 56.78
C PRO A 5 -25.25 3.63 57.22
N SER A 6 -25.54 4.68 56.46
CA SER A 6 -25.73 6.07 56.93
C SER A 6 -24.69 6.70 57.86
N LEU A 7 -23.95 7.68 57.33
CA LEU A 7 -23.65 8.92 58.06
C LEU A 7 -23.63 10.11 57.08
N ARG A 8 -24.83 10.67 56.85
CA ARG A 8 -25.01 12.10 56.56
C ARG A 8 -25.09 12.82 57.91
N ARG A 9 -24.36 13.94 58.02
CA ARG A 9 -24.40 15.05 59.02
C ARG A 9 -23.19 15.16 59.94
N SER A 10 -22.24 16.02 59.54
CA SER A 10 -21.74 17.15 60.36
C SER A 10 -20.85 18.07 59.50
N GLN A 11 -21.46 18.98 58.73
CA GLN A 11 -20.78 20.21 58.32
C GLN A 11 -21.24 21.31 59.26
N ASP A 12 -20.54 21.46 60.38
CA ASP A 12 -20.42 22.74 61.06
C ASP A 12 -19.48 23.61 60.23
N LEU A 13 -20.06 24.37 59.29
CA LEU A 13 -19.35 25.49 58.69
C LEU A 13 -19.29 26.61 59.73
N SER A 14 -18.12 26.78 60.34
CA SER A 14 -17.77 27.99 61.09
C SER A 14 -18.09 29.24 60.25
N PRO A 15 -18.62 30.32 60.83
CA PRO A 15 -18.86 31.55 60.10
C PRO A 15 -17.53 32.05 59.52
N PHE A 16 -17.53 32.35 58.22
CA PHE A 16 -16.47 33.06 57.53
C PHE A 16 -15.91 34.17 58.43
N GLN A 17 -14.69 33.97 58.95
CA GLN A 17 -13.93 35.06 59.54
C GLN A 17 -13.84 36.13 58.47
N ARG A 18 -14.39 37.32 58.75
CA ARG A 18 -14.21 38.47 57.87
C ARG A 18 -12.69 38.66 57.76
N PRO A 19 -12.14 38.80 56.54
CA PRO A 19 -10.72 39.07 56.39
C PRO A 19 -10.39 40.32 57.21
N ASP A 20 -9.29 40.26 57.96
CA ASP A 20 -8.81 41.41 58.73
C ASP A 20 -8.68 42.63 57.80
N PRO A 21 -9.02 43.84 58.29
CA PRO A 21 -8.84 45.05 57.51
C PRO A 21 -7.38 45.18 57.06
N LEU A 22 -7.17 45.53 55.79
CA LEU A 22 -5.83 45.72 55.23
C LEU A 22 -5.07 46.75 56.07
N THR A 23 -3.78 46.50 56.32
CA THR A 23 -2.92 47.49 56.97
C THR A 23 -2.75 48.72 56.07
N PRO A 24 -2.36 49.90 56.62
CA PRO A 24 -2.05 51.08 55.80
C PRO A 24 -1.02 50.81 54.69
N GLU A 25 -0.04 49.95 54.97
CA GLU A 25 0.97 49.51 53.99
C GLU A 25 0.33 48.69 52.86
N GLN A 26 -0.54 47.73 53.19
CA GLN A 26 -1.29 46.95 52.20
C GLN A 26 -2.26 47.80 51.38
N HIS A 27 -2.81 48.86 51.97
CA HIS A 27 -3.62 49.85 51.26
C HIS A 27 -2.78 50.66 50.26
N ALA A 28 -1.57 51.08 50.65
CA ALA A 28 -0.63 51.77 49.76
C ALA A 28 -0.16 50.86 48.62
N GLU A 29 0.16 49.60 48.91
CA GLU A 29 0.55 48.61 47.90
C GLU A 29 -0.58 48.31 46.92
N LYS A 30 -1.83 48.19 47.41
CA LYS A 30 -3.00 48.02 46.55
C LYS A 30 -3.22 49.20 45.59
N GLU A 31 -2.97 50.43 46.04
CA GLU A 31 -3.00 51.63 45.19
C GLU A 31 -1.87 51.64 44.16
N ALA A 32 -0.65 51.22 44.54
CA ALA A 32 0.47 51.06 43.62
C ALA A 32 0.16 50.02 42.52
N ILE A 33 -0.37 48.84 42.92
CA ILE A 33 -0.80 47.79 41.98
C ILE A 33 -1.84 48.33 40.98
N ARG A 34 -2.84 49.09 41.44
CA ARG A 34 -3.84 49.69 40.55
C ARG A 34 -3.22 50.64 39.53
N LYS A 35 -2.31 51.52 39.95
CA LYS A 35 -1.60 52.43 39.04
C LYS A 35 -0.79 51.68 37.99
N THR A 36 -0.13 50.58 38.38
CA THR A 36 0.64 49.75 37.45
C THR A 36 -0.27 49.02 36.47
N LEU A 37 -1.42 48.49 36.92
CA LEU A 37 -2.42 47.88 36.04
C LEU A 37 -3.00 48.89 35.05
N ASP A 38 -3.27 50.12 35.48
CA ASP A 38 -3.72 51.21 34.59
C ASP A 38 -2.63 51.60 33.58
N SER A 39 -1.35 51.54 33.98
CA SER A 39 -0.21 51.77 33.08
C SER A 39 -0.10 50.68 32.01
N LEU A 40 -0.19 49.41 32.38
CA LEU A 40 -0.23 48.28 31.45
C LEU A 40 -1.38 48.41 30.46
N LYS A 41 -2.57 48.77 30.95
CA LYS A 41 -3.74 49.01 30.09
C LYS A 41 -3.52 50.14 29.08
N LYS A 42 -2.83 51.23 29.48
CA LYS A 42 -2.47 52.33 28.57
C LYS A 42 -1.44 51.93 27.52
N GLN A 43 -0.62 50.92 27.80
CA GLN A 43 0.37 50.37 26.88
C GLN A 43 -0.22 49.34 25.90
N GLY A 44 -1.54 49.12 25.92
CA GLY A 44 -2.26 48.15 25.08
C GLY A 44 -2.55 46.83 25.78
N HIS A 45 -1.78 46.51 26.83
CA HIS A 45 -1.88 45.24 27.53
C HIS A 45 -3.11 45.18 28.45
N THR A 46 -4.19 44.56 27.96
CA THR A 46 -5.44 44.41 28.70
C THR A 46 -5.47 43.08 29.46
N LEU A 47 -5.52 43.15 30.80
CA LEU A 47 -5.77 41.98 31.65
C LEU A 47 -7.25 41.62 31.68
N GLU A 48 -7.54 40.34 31.85
CA GLU A 48 -8.89 39.88 32.18
C GLU A 48 -9.39 40.54 33.49
N PRO A 49 -10.63 41.07 33.54
CA PRO A 49 -11.16 41.74 34.73
C PRO A 49 -11.18 40.87 35.99
N SER A 50 -11.21 39.54 35.85
CA SER A 50 -11.06 38.60 36.98
C SER A 50 -9.66 38.62 37.56
N ASP A 51 -8.62 38.71 36.73
CA ASP A 51 -7.24 38.61 37.17
C ASP A 51 -6.72 39.92 37.72
N ALA A 52 -7.12 41.05 37.13
CA ALA A 52 -6.90 42.38 37.73
C ALA A 52 -7.49 42.47 39.16
N ARG A 53 -8.67 41.89 39.38
CA ARG A 53 -9.31 41.82 40.70
C ARG A 53 -8.58 40.88 41.66
N LYS A 54 -8.11 39.73 41.18
CA LYS A 54 -7.28 38.81 41.99
C LYS A 54 -5.97 39.46 42.40
N LEU A 55 -5.26 40.12 41.48
CA LEU A 55 -4.00 40.82 41.74
C LEU A 55 -4.13 41.89 42.82
N ALA A 56 -5.11 42.79 42.67
CA ALA A 56 -5.36 43.87 43.62
C ALA A 56 -5.85 43.38 45.00
N ARG A 57 -6.24 42.10 45.11
CA ARG A 57 -6.64 41.46 46.37
C ARG A 57 -5.53 40.62 47.00
N ASN A 58 -4.79 39.87 46.18
CA ASN A 58 -3.92 38.79 46.61
C ASN A 58 -2.46 39.24 46.81
N LEU A 59 -1.95 40.13 45.96
CA LEU A 59 -0.55 40.59 46.06
C LEU A 59 -0.25 41.33 47.37
N PRO A 60 -1.12 42.23 47.89
CA PRO A 60 -0.89 42.85 49.21
C PRO A 60 -0.91 41.86 50.38
N LEU A 61 -1.41 40.64 50.15
CA LEU A 61 -1.44 39.55 51.12
C LEU A 61 -0.24 38.59 50.95
N GLY A 62 0.71 38.89 50.05
CA GLY A 62 1.88 38.05 49.77
C GLY A 62 1.58 36.81 48.93
N HIS A 63 0.42 36.72 48.28
CA HIS A 63 0.07 35.59 47.43
C HIS A 63 0.47 35.87 45.98
N SER A 64 1.11 34.89 45.33
CA SER A 64 1.43 34.97 43.90
C SER A 64 0.17 34.94 43.03
N ALA A 65 0.23 35.60 41.87
CA ALA A 65 -0.85 35.61 40.90
C ALA A 65 -0.33 35.41 39.48
N THR A 66 -1.09 34.67 38.67
CA THR A 66 -0.83 34.49 37.25
C THR A 66 -1.62 35.51 36.45
N ILE A 67 -0.96 36.16 35.50
CA ILE A 67 -1.52 37.18 34.62
C ILE A 67 -1.68 36.61 33.21
N PHE A 68 -2.87 36.82 32.66
CA PHE A 68 -3.20 36.57 31.26
C PHE A 68 -3.47 37.90 30.57
N PHE A 69 -2.82 38.11 29.42
CA PHE A 69 -3.11 39.25 28.57
C PHE A 69 -4.02 38.81 27.42
N LYS A 70 -5.03 39.63 27.12
CA LYS A 70 -6.03 39.32 26.09
C LYS A 70 -5.45 39.17 24.67
N GLU A 71 -4.29 39.76 24.44
CA GLU A 71 -3.61 39.77 23.13
C GLU A 71 -2.78 38.49 22.88
N ASP A 72 -2.50 37.70 23.92
CA ASP A 72 -1.68 36.49 23.83
C ASP A 72 -2.16 35.45 24.86
N GLU A 73 -3.24 34.73 24.51
CA GLU A 73 -3.90 33.74 25.38
C GLU A 73 -2.99 32.56 25.78
N LYS A 74 -1.82 32.40 25.13
CA LYS A 74 -0.89 31.30 25.37
C LYS A 74 0.29 31.68 26.27
N THR A 75 0.45 32.95 26.62
CA THR A 75 1.61 33.46 27.37
C THR A 75 1.20 33.96 28.74
N HIS A 76 1.78 33.39 29.79
CA HIS A 76 1.41 33.69 31.17
C HIS A 76 2.58 34.35 31.90
N TYR A 77 2.26 35.22 32.86
CA TYR A 77 3.25 35.88 33.72
C TYR A 77 2.90 35.62 35.18
N GLN A 78 3.83 35.06 35.95
CA GLN A 78 3.64 34.89 37.39
C GLN A 78 4.27 36.08 38.12
N VAL A 79 3.45 36.83 38.84
CA VAL A 79 3.91 37.93 39.71
C VAL A 79 3.77 37.52 41.16
N GLN A 80 4.82 37.71 41.95
CA GLN A 80 4.85 37.33 43.37
C GLN A 80 4.76 38.56 44.28
N SER A 81 5.09 39.73 43.76
CA SER A 81 5.09 41.00 44.49
C SER A 81 4.60 42.17 43.65
N GLY A 82 4.25 43.29 44.29
CA GLY A 82 4.01 44.55 43.59
C GLY A 82 5.20 45.01 42.75
N LYS A 83 6.42 44.73 43.20
CA LYS A 83 7.67 45.01 42.48
C LYS A 83 7.82 44.21 41.19
N ASP A 84 7.37 42.95 41.16
CA ASP A 84 7.36 42.14 39.94
C ASP A 84 6.40 42.70 38.90
N LEU A 85 5.25 43.23 39.36
CA LEU A 85 4.27 43.86 38.49
C LEU A 85 4.80 45.19 37.91
N GLU A 86 5.53 45.97 38.71
CA GLU A 86 6.24 47.17 38.24
C GLU A 86 7.32 46.83 37.22
N ASN A 87 8.15 45.82 37.51
CA ASN A 87 9.17 45.33 36.58
C ASN A 87 8.54 44.81 35.29
N LEU A 88 7.42 44.09 35.36
CA LEU A 88 6.67 43.63 34.19
C LEU A 88 6.23 44.81 33.31
N SER A 89 5.68 45.87 33.92
CA SER A 89 5.30 47.09 33.19
C SER A 89 6.50 47.77 32.52
N LEU A 90 7.64 47.83 33.20
CA LEU A 90 8.88 48.35 32.61
C LEU A 90 9.41 47.49 31.46
N LEU A 91 9.36 46.16 31.61
CA LEU A 91 9.78 45.21 30.58
C LEU A 91 8.90 45.29 29.33
N LEU A 92 7.58 45.34 29.51
CA LEU A 92 6.61 45.38 28.40
C LEU A 92 6.60 46.72 27.68
N SER A 93 6.80 47.84 28.39
CA SER A 93 6.92 49.17 27.77
C SER A 93 8.22 49.41 27.01
N GLY A 94 9.20 48.50 27.10
CA GLY A 94 10.55 48.70 26.59
C GLY A 94 11.36 49.76 27.36
N SER A 95 10.84 50.30 28.45
CA SER A 95 11.51 51.28 29.29
C SER A 95 12.42 50.58 30.30
N THR A 96 13.67 50.34 29.92
CA THR A 96 14.64 49.62 30.75
C THR A 96 15.21 50.45 31.91
N GLY A 97 15.00 51.77 31.94
CA GLY A 97 15.65 52.71 32.85
C GLY A 97 15.46 52.47 34.36
N GLY A 98 14.49 51.63 34.76
CA GLY A 98 14.26 51.23 36.16
C GLY A 98 14.70 49.80 36.50
N LEU A 99 15.14 49.01 35.51
CA LEU A 99 15.56 47.62 35.69
C LEU A 99 17.06 47.53 36.00
N SER A 100 17.46 46.51 36.77
CA SER A 100 18.89 46.25 37.01
C SER A 100 19.61 45.91 35.70
N GLN A 101 20.92 46.21 35.60
CA GLN A 101 21.72 45.85 34.42
C GLN A 101 21.68 44.34 34.12
N GLU A 102 21.62 43.51 35.16
CA GLU A 102 21.53 42.05 35.02
C GLU A 102 20.18 41.63 34.40
N THR A 103 19.08 42.28 34.81
CA THR A 103 17.74 42.07 34.25
C THR A 103 17.67 42.54 32.78
N GLN A 104 18.28 43.68 32.45
CA GLN A 104 18.33 44.19 31.06
C GLN A 104 19.13 43.27 30.15
N LYS A 105 20.30 42.80 30.61
CA LYS A 105 21.14 41.85 29.88
C LYS A 105 20.42 40.52 29.66
N ALA A 106 19.79 39.98 30.71
CA ALA A 106 19.01 38.75 30.63
C ALA A 106 17.85 38.88 29.64
N LEU A 107 17.14 40.02 29.63
CA LEU A 107 16.09 40.28 28.64
C LEU A 107 16.64 40.28 27.22
N GLY A 108 17.78 40.94 26.96
CA GLY A 108 18.41 40.93 25.64
C GLY A 108 18.76 39.51 25.16
N ASN A 109 19.33 38.70 26.06
CA ASN A 109 19.69 37.32 25.77
C ASN A 109 18.46 36.43 25.50
N LEU A 110 17.42 36.52 26.35
CA LEU A 110 16.20 35.73 26.17
C LEU A 110 15.38 36.22 24.97
N LYS A 111 15.34 37.52 24.69
CA LYS A 111 14.68 38.03 23.48
C LYS A 111 15.38 37.56 22.21
N THR A 112 16.71 37.55 22.21
CA THR A 112 17.49 36.94 21.11
C THR A 112 17.15 35.46 20.95
N GLY A 113 16.97 34.72 22.06
CA GLY A 113 16.53 33.32 22.01
C GLY A 113 15.10 33.15 21.48
N GLU A 114 14.18 34.01 21.89
CA GLU A 114 12.78 34.05 21.42
C GLU A 114 12.72 34.34 19.92
N ASP A 115 13.50 35.32 19.45
CA ASP A 115 13.64 35.68 18.03
C ASP A 115 14.19 34.48 17.21
N LEU A 116 15.02 33.64 17.84
CA LEU A 116 15.52 32.37 17.28
C LEU A 116 14.56 31.18 17.43
N GLY A 117 13.33 31.42 17.89
CA GLY A 117 12.28 30.41 18.02
C GLY A 117 12.40 29.53 19.26
N LYS A 118 13.10 29.97 20.32
CA LYS A 118 13.04 29.31 21.63
C LYS A 118 11.75 29.70 22.36
N GLU A 119 11.10 28.71 22.95
CA GLU A 119 9.96 28.90 23.83
C GLU A 119 10.40 28.83 25.30
N TYR A 120 9.75 29.60 26.16
CA TYR A 120 10.05 29.63 27.59
C TYR A 120 8.87 29.07 28.38
N PHE A 121 9.16 28.22 29.36
CA PHE A 121 8.17 27.63 30.24
C PHE A 121 8.56 27.84 31.71
N VAL A 122 7.58 28.20 32.52
CA VAL A 122 7.73 28.32 33.98
C VAL A 122 7.04 27.11 34.62
N ASP A 123 7.73 26.44 35.55
CA ASP A 123 7.13 25.35 36.35
C ASP A 123 6.19 25.98 37.41
N THR A 124 4.90 25.66 37.35
CA THR A 124 3.88 26.05 38.36
C THR A 124 3.37 24.81 39.11
N PRO A 125 2.72 24.95 40.28
CA PRO A 125 2.10 23.81 40.98
C PRO A 125 1.08 23.03 40.12
N SER A 126 0.45 23.70 39.15
CA SER A 126 -0.51 23.12 38.20
C SER A 126 0.14 22.53 36.94
N GLY A 127 1.47 22.59 36.81
CA GLY A 127 2.21 22.12 35.64
C GLY A 127 3.02 23.22 34.94
N ARG A 128 3.53 22.91 33.74
CA ARG A 128 4.33 23.84 32.94
C ARG A 128 3.46 24.80 32.17
N VAL A 129 3.86 26.06 32.19
CA VAL A 129 3.11 27.14 31.55
C VAL A 129 4.04 27.97 30.68
N ARG A 130 3.66 28.23 29.43
CA ARG A 130 4.44 29.03 28.48
C ARG A 130 4.47 30.51 28.91
N THR A 131 5.62 31.15 28.73
CA THR A 131 5.87 32.56 29.06
C THR A 131 6.71 33.24 27.97
N SER A 132 6.76 34.57 27.94
CA SER A 132 7.60 35.36 27.02
C SER A 132 9.00 35.56 27.58
N SER A 133 9.91 36.16 26.81
CA SER A 133 11.22 36.54 27.34
C SER A 133 11.13 37.46 28.57
N ALA A 134 10.16 38.39 28.63
CA ALA A 134 9.91 39.23 29.80
C ALA A 134 9.41 38.43 31.03
N GLY A 135 8.48 37.49 30.84
CA GLY A 135 7.98 36.65 31.93
C GLY A 135 9.03 35.66 32.45
N ALA A 136 9.87 35.13 31.55
CA ALA A 136 11.03 34.32 31.90
C ALA A 136 12.04 35.09 32.74
N VAL A 137 12.34 36.36 32.39
CA VAL A 137 13.23 37.22 33.20
C VAL A 137 12.69 37.45 34.61
N LEU A 138 11.38 37.68 34.76
CA LEU A 138 10.76 37.85 36.08
C LEU A 138 10.76 36.56 36.90
N ALA A 139 10.47 35.43 36.25
CA ALA A 139 10.56 34.12 36.89
C ALA A 139 11.99 33.85 37.40
N LEU A 140 13.01 34.07 36.56
CA LEU A 140 14.42 33.92 36.96
C LEU A 140 14.83 34.90 38.06
N GLY A 141 14.34 36.15 38.02
CA GLY A 141 14.62 37.17 39.03
C GLY A 141 14.03 36.85 40.41
N SER A 142 12.92 36.11 40.46
CA SER A 142 12.29 35.61 41.69
C SER A 142 12.84 34.24 42.15
N GLY A 143 13.84 33.70 41.45
CA GLY A 143 14.38 32.36 41.71
C GLY A 143 13.50 31.21 41.22
N THR A 144 12.48 31.52 40.41
CA THR A 144 11.62 30.53 39.77
C THR A 144 12.33 29.93 38.55
N ARG A 145 12.26 28.61 38.43
CA ARG A 145 12.88 27.86 37.34
C ARG A 145 12.21 28.16 36.00
N VAL A 146 13.03 28.38 34.96
CA VAL A 146 12.56 28.54 33.58
C VAL A 146 13.19 27.48 32.69
N LEU A 147 12.35 26.74 31.96
CA LEU A 147 12.79 25.83 30.91
C LEU A 147 12.75 26.55 29.58
N THR A 148 13.87 26.58 28.87
CA THR A 148 13.87 26.93 27.44
C THR A 148 13.68 25.67 26.63
N GLN A 149 12.84 25.71 25.61
CA GLN A 149 12.71 24.64 24.63
C GLN A 149 13.04 25.21 23.25
N ASP A 150 13.97 24.59 22.53
CA ASP A 150 14.20 24.97 21.14
C ASP A 150 13.14 24.38 20.20
N ARG A 151 13.17 24.78 18.93
CA ARG A 151 12.23 24.29 17.89
C ARG A 151 12.28 22.77 17.66
N TYR A 152 13.27 22.06 18.20
CA TYR A 152 13.42 20.60 18.10
C TYR A 152 13.00 19.87 19.38
N GLY A 153 12.40 20.60 20.32
CA GLY A 153 11.93 20.04 21.58
C GLY A 153 13.02 19.86 22.63
N LYS A 154 14.28 20.25 22.36
CA LYS A 154 15.37 20.11 23.32
C LYS A 154 15.21 21.16 24.41
N THR A 155 15.08 20.68 25.64
CA THR A 155 14.88 21.55 26.80
C THR A 155 16.19 21.86 27.53
N ARG A 156 16.35 23.09 28.00
CA ARG A 156 17.44 23.51 28.89
C ARG A 156 16.89 24.26 30.09
N ASP A 157 17.48 24.01 31.24
CA ASP A 157 17.09 24.56 32.54
C ASP A 157 17.86 25.86 32.82
N LEU A 158 17.13 26.96 33.02
CA LEU A 158 17.64 28.23 33.49
C LEU A 158 17.18 28.44 34.93
N ARG A 159 18.12 28.67 35.84
CA ARG A 159 17.87 28.82 37.28
C ARG A 159 18.18 30.21 37.79
N SER A 160 18.92 31.00 37.02
CA SER A 160 19.30 32.36 37.35
C SER A 160 19.39 33.25 36.10
N LEU A 161 19.39 34.56 36.31
CA LEU A 161 19.60 35.55 35.24
C LEU A 161 20.96 35.37 34.53
N LYS A 162 21.98 34.82 35.22
CA LYS A 162 23.31 34.56 34.65
C LYS A 162 23.31 33.41 33.65
N ASP A 163 22.39 32.46 33.78
CA ASP A 163 22.28 31.32 32.86
C ASP A 163 21.82 31.76 31.45
N THR A 164 21.31 32.99 31.31
CA THR A 164 20.89 33.53 30.02
C THR A 164 22.05 33.78 29.06
N ASP A 165 23.28 34.00 29.55
CA ASP A 165 24.47 34.15 28.71
C ASP A 165 24.80 32.85 27.95
N LEU A 166 24.55 31.70 28.59
CA LEU A 166 24.72 30.38 27.95
C LEU A 166 23.65 30.13 26.88
N ALA A 167 22.46 30.72 27.02
CA ALA A 167 21.41 30.64 26.02
C ALA A 167 21.72 31.47 24.76
N ALA A 168 22.54 32.53 24.90
CA ALA A 168 23.02 33.39 23.82
C ALA A 168 24.31 32.87 23.16
N GLN A 169 25.16 32.10 23.84
CA GLN A 169 26.38 31.53 23.23
C GLN A 169 26.09 30.45 22.17
N ASP A 170 24.97 29.73 22.30
CA ASP A 170 24.51 28.74 21.32
C ASP A 170 24.10 29.37 19.96
N SER A 171 24.07 30.72 19.83
CA SER A 171 23.68 31.43 18.60
C SER A 171 24.81 32.12 17.84
N SER A 172 26.08 31.99 18.26
CA SER A 172 27.23 32.50 17.48
C SER A 172 27.30 31.84 16.09
N SER A 173 27.55 32.64 15.04
CA SER A 173 27.57 32.18 13.64
C SER A 173 28.72 31.21 13.44
N THR A 174 28.41 29.98 13.03
CA THR A 174 29.42 29.03 12.59
C THR A 174 29.85 29.38 11.16
N PRO A 175 31.07 29.03 10.71
CA PRO A 175 31.51 29.25 9.32
C PRO A 175 30.51 28.72 8.27
N GLU A 176 29.82 27.63 8.57
CA GLU A 176 28.79 27.02 7.72
C GLU A 176 27.56 27.92 7.57
N LYS A 177 27.14 28.62 8.64
CA LYS A 177 26.03 29.60 8.58
C LYS A 177 26.42 30.83 7.76
N GLU A 178 27.67 31.28 7.87
CA GLU A 178 28.18 32.41 7.06
C GLU A 178 28.23 32.04 5.58
N GLU A 179 28.69 30.84 5.25
CA GLU A 179 28.69 30.34 3.89
C GLU A 179 27.27 30.17 3.34
N ALA A 180 26.35 29.58 4.10
CA ALA A 180 24.95 29.44 3.71
C ALA A 180 24.29 30.81 3.46
N ALA A 181 24.52 31.80 4.34
CA ALA A 181 24.03 33.17 4.15
C ALA A 181 24.58 33.83 2.88
N ARG A 182 25.86 33.63 2.56
CA ARG A 182 26.49 34.14 1.33
C ARG A 182 25.88 33.51 0.07
N LEU A 183 25.65 32.20 0.09
CA LEU A 183 25.05 31.46 -1.02
C LEU A 183 23.59 31.90 -1.27
N LEU A 184 22.80 32.03 -0.21
CA LEU A 184 21.44 32.55 -0.27
C LEU A 184 21.37 33.97 -0.84
N GLN A 185 22.28 34.84 -0.41
CA GLN A 185 22.37 36.20 -0.94
C GLN A 185 22.74 36.21 -2.43
N SER A 186 23.58 35.27 -2.87
CA SER A 186 23.99 35.15 -4.27
C SER A 186 22.82 34.72 -5.16
N ALA A 187 22.04 33.72 -4.74
CA ALA A 187 20.80 33.32 -5.42
C ALA A 187 19.79 34.48 -5.50
N LYS A 188 19.63 35.24 -4.41
CA LYS A 188 18.74 36.41 -4.40
C LYS A 188 19.18 37.52 -5.35
N LYS A 189 20.48 37.81 -5.42
CA LYS A 189 21.05 38.77 -6.38
C LYS A 189 20.83 38.34 -7.83
N ALA A 190 20.77 37.03 -8.09
CA ALA A 190 20.48 36.48 -9.40
C ALA A 190 18.98 36.45 -9.76
N GLY A 191 18.12 37.06 -8.93
CA GLY A 191 16.69 37.17 -9.20
C GLY A 191 15.86 35.96 -8.77
N TYR A 192 16.32 35.21 -7.75
CA TYR A 192 15.54 34.12 -7.17
C TYR A 192 15.05 34.45 -5.76
N GLU A 193 13.86 33.97 -5.44
CA GLU A 193 13.32 33.91 -4.10
C GLU A 193 13.76 32.62 -3.41
N VAL A 194 14.03 32.67 -2.11
CA VAL A 194 14.44 31.51 -1.34
C VAL A 194 13.45 31.26 -0.23
N ILE A 195 12.92 30.05 -0.18
CA ILE A 195 11.98 29.58 0.82
C ILE A 195 12.63 28.41 1.58
N PRO A 196 12.48 28.34 2.91
CA PRO A 196 12.82 27.15 3.68
C PRO A 196 12.22 25.89 3.04
N PHE A 197 13.01 24.83 2.94
CA PHE A 197 12.47 23.55 2.50
C PHE A 197 11.55 23.01 3.60
N GLN A 198 10.24 23.09 3.39
CA GLN A 198 9.31 22.35 4.23
C GLN A 198 9.07 21.00 3.57
N PRO A 199 9.61 19.89 4.13
CA PRO A 199 9.15 18.58 3.71
C PRO A 199 7.65 18.56 3.98
N ILE A 200 6.85 18.32 2.94
CA ILE A 200 5.44 17.99 3.13
C ILE A 200 5.46 16.78 4.06
N SER A 201 5.02 16.95 5.32
CA SER A 201 5.14 15.90 6.32
C SER A 201 4.44 14.65 5.80
N GLU A 202 5.13 13.51 5.85
CA GLU A 202 4.61 12.20 5.43
C GLU A 202 3.30 11.84 6.20
N ASP A 203 3.04 12.49 7.34
CA ASP A 203 1.86 12.35 8.20
C ASP A 203 0.67 13.27 7.83
N MET A 204 0.76 14.07 6.77
CA MET A 204 -0.39 14.86 6.33
C MET A 204 -1.40 13.89 5.70
N ASP A 205 -2.43 13.53 6.45
CA ASP A 205 -3.49 12.62 6.03
C ASP A 205 -4.28 13.26 4.86
N ILE A 206 -4.00 12.82 3.62
CA ILE A 206 -4.61 13.37 2.38
C ILE A 206 -6.07 12.89 2.21
N GLY A 207 -6.70 12.39 3.28
CA GLY A 207 -8.11 12.02 3.28
C GLY A 207 -9.06 13.17 2.92
N ASP A 208 -8.64 14.44 3.03
CA ASP A 208 -9.58 15.58 2.97
C ASP A 208 -9.07 16.87 2.25
N SER A 209 -8.05 16.82 1.40
CA SER A 209 -7.23 18.03 1.15
C SER A 209 -7.08 18.53 -0.30
N GLY A 210 -8.11 18.46 -1.14
CA GLY A 210 -8.13 19.28 -2.36
C GLY A 210 -8.16 20.80 -2.07
N THR A 211 -8.88 21.19 -1.02
CA THR A 211 -9.06 22.60 -0.60
C THR A 211 -7.99 23.03 0.40
N ILE A 212 -7.59 22.15 1.32
CA ILE A 212 -6.56 22.41 2.33
C ILE A 212 -5.18 22.54 1.67
N VAL A 213 -4.79 21.67 0.72
CA VAL A 213 -3.49 21.82 0.01
C VAL A 213 -3.41 23.15 -0.72
N LYS A 214 -4.52 23.63 -1.31
CA LYS A 214 -4.56 24.89 -2.05
C LYS A 214 -4.53 26.12 -1.13
N GLU A 215 -5.20 26.07 0.02
CA GLU A 215 -5.14 27.16 1.02
C GLU A 215 -3.84 27.16 1.81
N THR A 216 -3.27 26.00 2.14
CA THR A 216 -1.97 25.85 2.79
C THR A 216 -0.83 26.24 1.84
N LEU A 217 -0.86 25.87 0.56
CA LEU A 217 0.07 26.41 -0.43
C LEU A 217 -0.10 27.91 -0.63
N LYS A 218 -1.34 28.45 -0.63
CA LYS A 218 -1.56 29.90 -0.71
C LYS A 218 -1.02 30.65 0.52
N SER A 219 -1.21 30.14 1.73
CA SER A 219 -0.71 30.78 2.95
C SER A 219 0.80 30.61 3.12
N LEU A 220 1.39 29.54 2.60
CA LEU A 220 2.85 29.31 2.60
C LEU A 220 3.58 30.06 1.48
N LEU A 221 2.97 30.21 0.30
CA LEU A 221 3.56 30.93 -0.84
C LEU A 221 3.29 32.45 -0.80
N PHE A 222 2.31 32.91 -0.02
CA PHE A 222 1.97 34.33 0.08
C PHE A 222 1.72 34.80 1.54
N PRO A 223 2.68 34.66 2.49
CA PRO A 223 2.55 35.24 3.83
C PRO A 223 2.76 36.77 3.83
N ASP A 224 2.33 37.43 4.91
CA ASP A 224 2.36 38.90 5.09
C ASP A 224 3.80 39.46 4.87
N PRO A 225 4.05 40.34 3.88
CA PRO A 225 5.34 40.41 3.16
C PRO A 225 6.54 41.06 3.88
N LYS A 226 6.48 41.38 5.18
CA LYS A 226 7.57 42.15 5.84
C LYS A 226 8.10 41.61 7.17
N SER A 227 7.32 40.91 7.98
CA SER A 227 7.82 40.33 9.24
C SER A 227 8.37 38.90 9.09
N ASP A 228 8.03 38.20 8.00
CA ASP A 228 8.39 36.80 7.82
C ASP A 228 9.60 36.57 6.91
N GLU A 229 10.02 37.55 6.09
CA GLU A 229 11.17 37.40 5.18
C GLU A 229 12.49 37.22 5.95
N ILE A 230 12.65 37.89 7.09
CA ILE A 230 13.82 37.74 7.97
C ILE A 230 13.83 36.33 8.58
N LYS A 231 12.68 35.87 9.10
CA LYS A 231 12.53 34.53 9.70
C LYS A 231 12.77 33.42 8.68
N GLN A 232 12.20 33.53 7.49
CA GLN A 232 12.39 32.56 6.41
C GLN A 232 13.85 32.49 5.97
N LYS A 233 14.53 33.64 5.86
CA LYS A 233 15.95 33.69 5.52
C LYS A 233 16.80 33.02 6.60
N GLU A 234 16.52 33.24 7.88
CA GLU A 234 17.27 32.63 8.98
C GLU A 234 17.04 31.11 9.06
N ILE A 235 15.80 30.66 8.84
CA ILE A 235 15.49 29.22 8.74
C ILE A 235 16.27 28.61 7.58
N ALA A 236 16.26 29.23 6.39
CA ALA A 236 16.99 28.75 5.23
C ALA A 236 18.51 28.69 5.46
N VAL A 237 19.11 29.69 6.13
CA VAL A 237 20.53 29.69 6.51
C VAL A 237 20.84 28.52 7.43
N LYS A 238 20.01 28.32 8.45
CA LYS A 238 20.21 27.25 9.44
C LYS A 238 20.05 25.87 8.82
N ASP A 239 18.99 25.65 8.06
CA ASP A 239 18.71 24.37 7.43
C ASP A 239 19.85 23.98 6.48
N LEU A 240 20.36 24.91 5.67
CA LEU A 240 21.54 24.67 4.83
C LEU A 240 22.81 24.37 5.63
N ALA A 241 23.07 25.11 6.72
CA ALA A 241 24.23 24.90 7.57
C ALA A 241 24.20 23.54 8.28
N GLU A 242 23.01 23.01 8.56
CA GLU A 242 22.78 21.69 9.16
C GLU A 242 22.73 20.55 8.12
N GLY A 243 23.03 20.82 6.84
CA GLY A 243 22.99 19.84 5.75
C GLY A 243 21.60 19.55 5.18
N GLY A 244 20.61 20.36 5.55
CA GLY A 244 19.27 20.38 4.98
C GLY A 244 19.22 21.01 3.59
N ARG A 245 18.00 21.26 3.11
CA ARG A 245 17.72 21.81 1.78
C ARG A 245 16.96 23.13 1.89
N ILE A 246 16.90 23.86 0.80
CA ILE A 246 16.04 25.03 0.60
C ILE A 246 15.37 24.93 -0.76
N THR A 247 14.27 25.65 -0.96
CA THR A 247 13.63 25.79 -2.27
C THR A 247 13.96 27.16 -2.85
N VAL A 248 14.44 27.19 -4.09
CA VAL A 248 14.79 28.42 -4.81
C VAL A 248 13.85 28.60 -6.01
N LEU A 249 13.14 29.72 -6.07
CA LEU A 249 12.12 30.02 -7.07
C LEU A 249 12.51 31.24 -7.92
N PRO A 250 12.29 31.25 -9.24
CA PRO A 250 12.52 32.45 -10.06
C PRO A 250 11.58 33.58 -9.61
N LYS A 251 12.12 34.77 -9.35
CA LYS A 251 11.31 35.91 -8.91
C LYS A 251 10.40 36.39 -10.05
N GLY A 252 9.10 36.52 -9.78
CA GLY A 252 8.12 37.10 -10.70
C GLY A 252 7.54 36.13 -11.74
N LYS A 253 7.70 34.81 -11.56
CA LYS A 253 6.95 33.79 -12.30
C LYS A 253 6.02 33.05 -11.33
N ASP A 254 4.73 33.07 -11.61
CA ASP A 254 3.72 32.30 -10.87
C ASP A 254 3.71 30.80 -11.24
N ASP A 255 4.75 30.30 -11.93
CA ASP A 255 4.84 28.90 -12.32
C ASP A 255 5.65 28.10 -11.27
N PRO A 256 4.99 27.38 -10.36
CA PRO A 256 5.67 26.58 -9.33
C PRO A 256 6.50 25.42 -9.91
N GLN A 257 6.42 25.13 -11.22
CA GLN A 257 7.20 24.06 -11.84
C GLN A 257 8.69 24.39 -12.03
N GLU A 258 9.12 25.64 -11.83
CA GLU A 258 10.54 26.04 -11.96
C GLU A 258 11.30 26.10 -10.62
N GLY A 259 10.77 25.50 -9.54
CA GLY A 259 11.42 25.46 -8.23
C GLY A 259 12.57 24.46 -8.12
N TYR A 260 13.66 24.87 -7.48
CA TYR A 260 14.84 24.05 -7.25
C TYR A 260 15.02 23.75 -5.76
N ASP A 261 14.90 22.49 -5.36
CA ASP A 261 15.25 22.06 -4.00
C ASP A 261 16.75 21.76 -3.92
N LEU A 262 17.51 22.59 -3.19
CA LEU A 262 18.97 22.59 -3.22
C LEU A 262 19.57 22.42 -1.82
N ASP A 263 20.54 21.53 -1.69
CA ASP A 263 21.48 21.53 -0.56
C ASP A 263 22.59 22.58 -0.76
N SER A 264 23.51 22.71 0.21
CA SER A 264 24.59 23.72 0.17
C SER A 264 25.53 23.55 -1.03
N LYS A 265 25.85 22.31 -1.41
CA LYS A 265 26.70 22.00 -2.57
C LYS A 265 25.98 22.36 -3.87
N GLN A 266 24.70 22.00 -3.99
CA GLN A 266 23.87 22.32 -5.13
C GLN A 266 23.63 23.83 -5.25
N LEU A 267 23.42 24.55 -4.14
CA LEU A 267 23.20 26.00 -4.13
C LEU A 267 24.44 26.79 -4.58
N SER A 268 25.63 26.32 -4.22
CA SER A 268 26.90 26.89 -4.70
C SER A 268 27.04 26.76 -6.22
N GLU A 269 26.76 25.57 -6.76
CA GLU A 269 26.77 25.33 -8.20
C GLU A 269 25.66 26.11 -8.93
N PHE A 270 24.46 26.14 -8.35
CA PHE A 270 23.33 26.92 -8.85
C PHE A 270 23.68 28.40 -8.94
N SER A 271 24.26 28.97 -7.87
CA SER A 271 24.66 30.39 -7.82
C SER A 271 25.62 30.75 -8.94
N ARG A 272 26.60 29.88 -9.26
CA ARG A 272 27.51 30.05 -10.40
C ARG A 272 26.77 29.99 -11.74
N MET A 273 25.85 29.04 -11.87
CA MET A 273 25.09 28.82 -13.09
C MET A 273 24.22 30.03 -13.45
N VAL A 274 23.73 30.77 -12.44
CA VAL A 274 22.88 31.95 -12.62
C VAL A 274 23.66 33.27 -12.64
N SER A 275 24.92 33.30 -12.20
CA SER A 275 25.73 34.53 -12.08
C SER A 275 26.47 34.96 -13.36
N GLN A 276 25.97 34.62 -14.55
CA GLN A 276 26.56 34.92 -15.87
C GLN A 276 27.94 34.30 -16.17
N ASP A 277 28.53 33.54 -15.27
CA ASP A 277 29.81 32.85 -15.47
C ASP A 277 29.68 31.36 -15.11
N PRO A 278 28.99 30.56 -15.94
CA PRO A 278 28.87 29.13 -15.70
C PRO A 278 30.25 28.46 -15.79
N SER A 279 30.49 27.47 -14.93
CA SER A 279 31.76 26.73 -14.96
C SER A 279 31.92 25.94 -16.26
N GLU A 280 33.14 25.59 -16.64
CA GLU A 280 33.37 24.72 -17.83
C GLU A 280 32.63 23.39 -17.74
N ALA A 281 32.48 22.83 -16.52
CA ALA A 281 31.68 21.64 -16.29
C ALA A 281 30.18 21.86 -16.59
N GLN A 282 29.64 23.05 -16.27
CA GLN A 282 28.26 23.43 -16.57
C GLN A 282 28.05 23.65 -18.06
N LYS A 283 28.99 24.33 -18.72
CA LYS A 283 28.96 24.54 -20.18
C LYS A 283 29.02 23.22 -20.93
N THR A 284 29.95 22.34 -20.55
CA THR A 284 30.11 21.00 -21.13
C THR A 284 28.84 20.17 -20.93
N PHE A 285 28.28 20.14 -19.72
CA PHE A 285 27.05 19.40 -19.45
C PHE A 285 25.87 19.91 -20.29
N ALA A 286 25.72 21.23 -20.43
CA ALA A 286 24.67 21.80 -21.27
C ALA A 286 24.84 21.42 -22.75
N GLN A 287 26.07 21.42 -23.25
CA GLN A 287 26.40 20.97 -24.62
C GLN A 287 26.09 19.48 -24.80
N ASP A 288 26.48 18.63 -23.84
CA ASP A 288 26.19 17.19 -23.84
C ASP A 288 24.69 16.90 -23.86
N PHE A 289 23.94 17.64 -23.05
CA PHE A 289 22.49 17.52 -22.94
C PHE A 289 21.79 17.89 -24.25
N GLU A 290 22.18 19.00 -24.88
CA GLU A 290 21.64 19.41 -26.18
C GLU A 290 22.10 18.48 -27.32
N SER A 291 23.33 17.95 -27.26
CA SER A 291 23.83 16.95 -28.21
C SER A 291 22.99 15.66 -28.21
N LEU A 292 22.54 15.20 -27.03
CA LEU A 292 21.65 14.05 -26.93
C LEU A 292 20.23 14.36 -27.41
N ARG A 293 19.68 15.54 -27.10
CA ARG A 293 18.39 15.98 -27.67
C ARG A 293 18.42 16.07 -29.18
N ALA A 294 19.51 16.58 -29.76
CA ALA A 294 19.72 16.65 -31.21
C ALA A 294 19.77 15.25 -31.86
N ARG A 295 20.10 14.19 -31.10
CA ARG A 295 20.05 12.79 -31.52
C ARG A 295 18.70 12.11 -31.25
N ASN A 296 17.63 12.89 -31.08
CA ASN A 296 16.28 12.42 -30.76
C ASN A 296 16.17 11.66 -29.43
N SER A 297 17.07 11.87 -28.48
CA SER A 297 16.92 11.30 -27.14
C SER A 297 15.93 12.12 -26.30
N LEU A 298 14.98 11.43 -25.66
CA LEU A 298 14.12 11.98 -24.62
C LEU A 298 14.84 11.87 -23.28
N ILE A 299 14.96 12.99 -22.57
CA ILE A 299 15.72 13.07 -21.32
C ILE A 299 14.75 13.37 -20.18
N PHE A 300 14.71 12.47 -19.21
CA PHE A 300 13.88 12.53 -18.02
C PHE A 300 14.75 12.61 -16.77
N ARG A 301 14.28 13.30 -15.74
CA ARG A 301 14.81 13.11 -14.39
C ARG A 301 13.88 12.18 -13.62
N ARG A 302 14.44 11.31 -12.79
CA ARG A 302 13.69 10.63 -11.75
C ARG A 302 13.70 11.48 -10.49
N ASP A 303 12.53 11.92 -10.03
CA ASP A 303 12.44 12.83 -8.89
C ASP A 303 12.97 12.14 -7.61
N PRO A 304 14.04 12.65 -6.97
CA PRO A 304 14.61 11.99 -5.80
C PRO A 304 13.79 12.26 -4.52
N VAL A 305 12.87 13.23 -4.53
CA VAL A 305 12.12 13.73 -3.36
C VAL A 305 10.66 14.08 -3.74
N GLY A 306 9.79 14.35 -2.75
CA GLY A 306 8.43 14.87 -2.99
C GLY A 306 7.32 13.83 -3.23
N MET A 307 6.09 14.31 -3.50
CA MET A 307 4.88 13.46 -3.67
C MET A 307 4.95 12.47 -4.85
N VAL A 308 5.86 12.71 -5.78
CA VAL A 308 6.06 11.91 -7.00
C VAL A 308 7.48 11.34 -7.05
N ARG A 309 8.10 11.10 -5.89
CA ARG A 309 9.42 10.45 -5.80
C ARG A 309 9.43 9.18 -6.66
N GLY A 310 10.41 9.06 -7.55
CA GLY A 310 10.52 7.96 -8.50
C GLY A 310 9.81 8.18 -9.84
N ALA A 311 8.95 9.20 -9.97
CA ALA A 311 8.33 9.54 -11.25
C ALA A 311 9.35 10.15 -12.23
N LEU A 312 9.18 9.82 -13.51
CA LEU A 312 9.92 10.44 -14.59
C LEU A 312 9.27 11.77 -14.97
N GLN A 313 10.02 12.85 -14.84
CA GLN A 313 9.62 14.19 -15.27
C GLN A 313 10.51 14.62 -16.44
N THR A 314 9.96 15.39 -17.39
CA THR A 314 10.77 16.03 -18.42
C THR A 314 11.84 16.90 -17.78
N ALA A 315 13.10 16.68 -18.14
CA ALA A 315 14.22 17.28 -17.45
C ALA A 315 14.62 18.63 -18.08
N SER A 316 14.89 19.64 -17.25
CA SER A 316 15.67 20.81 -17.66
C SER A 316 17.17 20.52 -17.46
N PRO A 317 18.07 20.99 -18.35
CA PRO A 317 19.50 20.73 -18.22
C PRO A 317 20.05 21.25 -16.88
N LYS A 318 19.54 22.39 -16.39
CA LYS A 318 19.92 22.97 -15.10
C LYS A 318 19.57 22.05 -13.94
N GLN A 319 18.32 21.57 -13.90
CA GLN A 319 17.84 20.72 -12.82
C GLN A 319 18.62 19.40 -12.77
N VAL A 320 18.80 18.76 -13.93
CA VAL A 320 19.54 17.49 -14.00
C VAL A 320 20.98 17.66 -13.55
N TYR A 321 21.66 18.73 -13.97
CA TYR A 321 23.03 19.00 -13.53
C TYR A 321 23.11 19.06 -12.00
N LEU A 322 22.19 19.78 -11.36
CA LEU A 322 22.14 19.94 -9.90
C LEU A 322 21.83 18.60 -9.21
N ASP A 323 20.90 17.82 -9.78
CA ASP A 323 20.53 16.50 -9.27
C ASP A 323 21.74 15.53 -9.31
N LEU A 324 22.51 15.52 -10.40
CA LEU A 324 23.74 14.72 -10.53
C LEU A 324 24.89 15.23 -9.64
N VAL A 325 25.01 16.54 -9.40
CA VAL A 325 26.02 17.11 -8.47
C VAL A 325 25.82 16.61 -7.05
N SER A 326 24.57 16.41 -6.64
CA SER A 326 24.23 15.91 -5.30
C SER A 326 24.53 14.41 -5.12
N GLY A 327 24.69 13.67 -6.22
CA GLY A 327 24.79 12.20 -6.20
C GLY A 327 23.48 11.50 -5.77
N LYS A 328 22.38 12.23 -5.66
CA LYS A 328 21.07 11.71 -5.25
C LYS A 328 20.05 11.64 -6.39
N GLY A 329 20.36 12.24 -7.54
CA GLY A 329 19.50 12.19 -8.74
C GLY A 329 19.85 11.06 -9.70
N GLU A 330 18.84 10.56 -10.41
CA GLU A 330 18.99 9.64 -11.54
C GLU A 330 18.45 10.33 -12.80
N LEU A 331 19.31 10.48 -13.80
CA LEU A 331 18.97 10.95 -15.14
C LEU A 331 18.63 9.73 -16.00
N VAL A 332 17.48 9.74 -16.64
CA VAL A 332 17.05 8.68 -17.56
C VAL A 332 17.00 9.22 -18.99
N VAL A 333 17.71 8.59 -19.90
CA VAL A 333 17.77 8.95 -21.32
C VAL A 333 17.14 7.83 -22.12
N LEU A 334 16.05 8.10 -22.81
CA LEU A 334 15.46 7.23 -23.82
C LEU A 334 15.96 7.69 -25.19
N ASN A 335 16.87 6.94 -25.79
CA ASN A 335 17.46 7.29 -27.08
C ASN A 335 16.46 7.15 -28.23
N GLY A 336 16.79 7.76 -29.38
CA GLY A 336 15.99 7.66 -30.60
C GLY A 336 15.84 6.24 -31.16
N ASP A 337 16.68 5.30 -30.73
CA ASP A 337 16.59 3.87 -31.07
C ASP A 337 15.72 3.05 -30.08
N GLY A 338 15.18 3.70 -29.05
CA GLY A 338 14.36 3.08 -28.01
C GLY A 338 15.13 2.54 -26.80
N SER A 339 16.46 2.61 -26.79
CA SER A 339 17.26 2.18 -25.63
C SER A 339 17.11 3.15 -24.45
N LEU A 340 16.96 2.59 -23.24
CA LEU A 340 16.81 3.36 -22.01
C LEU A 340 18.09 3.27 -21.18
N LEU A 341 18.68 4.41 -20.86
CA LEU A 341 19.94 4.54 -20.13
C LEU A 341 19.73 5.37 -18.86
N ALA A 342 20.40 4.99 -17.78
CA ALA A 342 20.35 5.72 -16.52
C ALA A 342 21.75 6.20 -16.10
N PHE A 343 21.84 7.44 -15.61
CA PHE A 343 23.08 8.05 -15.14
C PHE A 343 22.88 8.63 -13.74
N THR A 344 23.78 8.29 -12.82
CA THR A 344 23.79 8.81 -11.44
C THR A 344 24.91 9.83 -11.20
N ASP A 345 25.80 10.03 -12.17
CA ASP A 345 26.90 10.99 -12.09
C ASP A 345 27.19 11.67 -13.45
N ARG A 346 27.83 12.84 -13.38
CA ARG A 346 28.12 13.67 -14.55
C ARG A 346 29.18 13.08 -15.48
N ALA A 347 30.16 12.34 -14.95
CA ALA A 347 31.26 11.81 -15.76
C ALA A 347 30.76 10.69 -16.68
N SER A 348 29.90 9.83 -16.14
CA SER A 348 29.17 8.79 -16.87
C SER A 348 28.30 9.39 -17.98
N PHE A 349 27.53 10.43 -17.66
CA PHE A 349 26.72 11.14 -18.66
C PHE A 349 27.57 11.80 -19.75
N HIS A 350 28.64 12.53 -19.39
CA HIS A 350 29.53 13.20 -20.34
C HIS A 350 30.21 12.19 -21.27
N ARG A 351 30.71 11.07 -20.73
CA ARG A 351 31.30 10.00 -21.55
C ARG A 351 30.30 9.51 -22.59
N TYR A 352 29.09 9.17 -22.17
CA TYR A 352 28.05 8.73 -23.08
C TYR A 352 27.68 9.78 -24.13
N ALA A 353 27.53 11.04 -23.71
CA ALA A 353 27.19 12.12 -24.62
C ALA A 353 28.30 12.36 -25.67
N SER A 354 29.57 12.28 -25.28
CA SER A 354 30.72 12.55 -26.14
C SER A 354 31.12 11.37 -27.05
N THR A 355 31.02 10.12 -26.55
CA THR A 355 31.50 8.94 -27.29
C THR A 355 30.37 8.04 -27.81
N GLY A 356 29.15 8.17 -27.29
CA GLY A 356 28.08 7.21 -27.50
C GLY A 356 28.27 5.89 -26.74
N GLU A 357 29.37 5.73 -26.00
CA GLU A 357 29.63 4.53 -25.21
C GLU A 357 28.93 4.64 -23.86
N ILE A 358 28.08 3.66 -23.57
CA ILE A 358 27.54 3.48 -22.23
C ILE A 358 28.74 3.24 -21.30
N PRO A 359 28.90 4.00 -20.21
CA PRO A 359 29.90 3.68 -19.21
C PRO A 359 29.56 2.28 -18.71
N GLN A 360 30.30 1.28 -19.18
CA GLN A 360 30.32 -0.01 -18.51
C GLN A 360 30.61 0.32 -17.05
N SER A 361 29.71 -0.08 -16.15
CA SER A 361 30.01 -0.01 -14.73
C SER A 361 31.42 -0.60 -14.58
N GLN A 362 32.33 0.06 -13.86
CA GLN A 362 33.75 -0.31 -13.84
C GLN A 362 34.04 -1.69 -13.21
N GLY A 363 33.04 -2.56 -13.05
CA GLY A 363 33.28 -3.99 -12.95
C GLY A 363 33.75 -4.48 -14.31
N ASN A 364 34.99 -4.97 -14.40
CA ASN A 364 35.33 -5.89 -15.48
C ASN A 364 34.20 -6.92 -15.57
N PRO A 365 33.62 -7.18 -16.77
CA PRO A 365 32.62 -8.22 -16.92
C PRO A 365 33.16 -9.46 -16.24
N ALA A 366 32.40 -9.97 -15.27
CA ALA A 366 32.83 -11.11 -14.49
C ALA A 366 33.06 -12.25 -15.47
N ASP A 367 34.25 -12.87 -15.42
CA ASP A 367 34.50 -14.08 -16.19
C ASP A 367 33.44 -15.12 -15.77
N PRO A 368 32.50 -15.50 -16.66
CA PRO A 368 31.41 -16.42 -16.34
C PRO A 368 31.91 -17.84 -16.04
N THR A 369 33.21 -18.10 -16.29
CA THR A 369 33.86 -19.38 -16.00
C THR A 369 34.60 -19.38 -14.67
N ALA A 370 34.79 -18.21 -14.06
CA ALA A 370 35.49 -18.09 -12.79
C ALA A 370 34.58 -18.44 -11.62
N ARG A 371 34.97 -19.45 -10.84
CA ARG A 371 34.30 -19.88 -9.62
C ARG A 371 34.02 -18.70 -8.66
N LYS A 372 32.76 -18.57 -8.23
CA LYS A 372 32.29 -17.56 -7.28
C LYS A 372 31.98 -18.13 -5.90
N GLU A 373 31.80 -17.22 -4.93
CA GLU A 373 31.27 -17.57 -3.60
C GLU A 373 29.76 -17.91 -3.69
N ASN A 374 29.10 -17.09 -4.50
CA ASN A 374 27.68 -16.90 -4.77
C ASN A 374 27.09 -17.43 -6.10
N LEU A 375 26.11 -18.35 -6.13
CA LEU A 375 25.15 -18.38 -7.26
C LEU A 375 23.76 -18.01 -6.74
N LEU A 376 23.20 -16.91 -7.25
CA LEU A 376 21.78 -16.62 -7.14
C LEU A 376 21.08 -17.00 -8.46
N ALA A 377 20.33 -18.09 -8.43
CA ALA A 377 19.45 -18.49 -9.53
C ALA A 377 18.02 -17.98 -9.25
N VAL A 378 17.40 -17.28 -10.19
CA VAL A 378 16.05 -16.72 -10.06
C VAL A 378 15.13 -17.34 -11.10
N TYR A 379 14.03 -17.93 -10.65
CA TYR A 379 13.00 -18.55 -11.49
C TYR A 379 11.68 -17.77 -11.37
N PHE A 380 11.16 -17.27 -12.49
CA PHE A 380 9.85 -16.62 -12.53
C PHE A 380 8.78 -17.61 -13.00
N ALA A 381 8.01 -18.14 -12.05
CA ALA A 381 6.99 -19.16 -12.30
C ALA A 381 5.75 -18.65 -13.06
N SER A 382 5.65 -17.33 -13.29
CA SER A 382 4.55 -16.71 -14.04
C SER A 382 5.03 -15.48 -14.82
N PRO A 383 4.63 -15.30 -16.11
CA PRO A 383 4.68 -14.00 -16.78
C PRO A 383 3.68 -13.08 -16.09
N PHE A 384 4.19 -12.23 -15.20
CA PHE A 384 3.33 -11.36 -14.40
C PHE A 384 2.49 -10.44 -15.28
N ASP A 385 1.19 -10.41 -15.00
CA ASP A 385 0.23 -9.56 -15.69
C ASP A 385 0.61 -8.08 -15.49
N PRO A 386 0.94 -7.33 -16.56
CA PRO A 386 1.08 -5.89 -16.46
C PRO A 386 -0.31 -5.36 -16.16
N THR A 387 -0.50 -4.79 -14.97
CA THR A 387 -1.63 -3.88 -14.73
C THR A 387 -1.86 -3.05 -16.00
N PRO A 388 -3.03 -3.15 -16.68
CA PRO A 388 -3.17 -2.62 -18.02
C PRO A 388 -2.77 -1.14 -18.09
N GLY A 389 -1.62 -0.85 -18.69
CA GLY A 389 -1.12 0.50 -18.95
C GLY A 389 0.11 0.98 -18.17
N LYS A 390 0.68 0.23 -17.23
CA LYS A 390 1.97 0.56 -16.57
C LYS A 390 2.67 -0.73 -16.15
N ASN A 391 3.92 -0.92 -16.55
CA ASN A 391 4.84 -2.02 -16.20
C ASN A 391 4.50 -2.62 -14.82
N GLY A 392 4.30 -3.93 -14.75
CA GLY A 392 3.95 -4.60 -13.50
C GLY A 392 5.05 -4.43 -12.45
N ILE A 393 4.69 -4.47 -11.17
CA ILE A 393 5.64 -4.31 -10.03
C ILE A 393 6.81 -5.33 -10.09
N TYR A 394 6.60 -6.45 -10.79
CA TYR A 394 7.53 -7.56 -10.91
C TYR A 394 8.42 -7.49 -12.18
N ASP A 395 8.04 -6.69 -13.19
CA ASP A 395 8.88 -6.40 -14.37
C ASP A 395 10.16 -5.65 -14.01
N ASP A 396 10.16 -5.00 -12.84
CA ASP A 396 11.32 -4.28 -12.33
C ASP A 396 12.40 -5.21 -11.77
N LEU A 397 12.12 -6.48 -11.44
CA LEU A 397 13.12 -7.35 -10.79
C LEU A 397 14.29 -7.69 -11.73
N PRO A 398 14.08 -8.08 -13.01
CA PRO A 398 15.18 -8.20 -13.97
C PRO A 398 15.97 -6.88 -14.14
N LEU A 399 15.28 -5.74 -14.16
CA LEU A 399 15.94 -4.42 -14.26
C LEU A 399 16.77 -4.10 -13.01
N GLN A 400 16.27 -4.43 -11.81
CA GLN A 400 16.98 -4.26 -10.54
C GLN A 400 18.17 -5.23 -10.44
N ALA A 401 17.99 -6.46 -10.92
CA ALA A 401 19.05 -7.43 -11.05
C ALA A 401 20.13 -6.93 -12.00
N GLU A 402 19.77 -6.35 -13.15
CA GLU A 402 20.71 -5.78 -14.13
C GLU A 402 21.50 -4.59 -13.57
N LYS A 403 20.88 -3.76 -12.72
CA LYS A 403 21.57 -2.64 -12.05
C LYS A 403 22.75 -3.09 -11.19
N VAL A 404 22.65 -4.25 -10.57
CA VAL A 404 23.72 -4.80 -9.71
C VAL A 404 24.59 -5.78 -10.47
N GLY A 405 23.96 -6.69 -11.21
CA GLY A 405 24.56 -7.73 -12.02
C GLY A 405 25.38 -8.76 -11.26
N SER A 406 25.88 -9.75 -11.99
CA SER A 406 26.94 -10.64 -11.54
C SER A 406 28.21 -9.82 -11.24
N ASN A 407 28.98 -10.23 -10.25
CA ASN A 407 30.16 -9.50 -9.78
C ASN A 407 31.30 -10.45 -9.38
N SER A 408 32.29 -9.96 -8.64
CA SER A 408 33.44 -10.77 -8.19
C SER A 408 33.05 -11.87 -7.20
N HIS A 409 31.89 -11.76 -6.55
CA HIS A 409 31.47 -12.67 -5.49
C HIS A 409 30.23 -13.49 -5.84
N THR A 410 29.35 -12.98 -6.69
CA THR A 410 28.05 -13.58 -6.97
C THR A 410 27.77 -13.60 -8.46
N ASP A 411 27.39 -14.77 -8.98
CA ASP A 411 26.76 -14.94 -10.29
C ASP A 411 25.23 -14.84 -10.16
N LEU A 412 24.61 -14.22 -11.16
CA LEU A 412 23.16 -14.10 -11.29
C LEU A 412 22.68 -14.77 -12.59
N LEU A 413 21.79 -15.74 -12.43
CA LEU A 413 21.11 -16.42 -13.53
C LEU A 413 19.60 -16.27 -13.35
N ILE A 414 18.90 -15.85 -14.39
CA ILE A 414 17.46 -15.60 -14.36
C ILE A 414 16.77 -16.44 -15.44
N GLU A 415 15.71 -17.16 -15.10
CA GLU A 415 14.78 -17.73 -16.07
C GLU A 415 13.42 -17.05 -15.95
N ARG A 416 12.96 -16.42 -17.04
CA ARG A 416 11.72 -15.64 -17.08
C ARG A 416 11.03 -15.71 -18.45
N SER A 417 9.77 -15.31 -18.50
CA SER A 417 9.07 -15.01 -19.75
C SER A 417 9.22 -13.53 -20.12
N ASP A 418 9.34 -13.18 -21.41
CA ASP A 418 9.57 -11.81 -21.86
C ASP A 418 8.31 -10.94 -22.04
N LEU A 419 7.09 -11.48 -22.21
CA LEU A 419 5.81 -10.73 -22.25
C LEU A 419 4.56 -11.63 -22.00
N PRO A 420 3.39 -11.07 -21.61
CA PRO A 420 2.14 -11.82 -21.47
C PRO A 420 1.54 -12.35 -22.80
N SER A 421 1.90 -11.74 -23.95
CA SER A 421 1.33 -12.10 -25.27
C SER A 421 2.34 -12.66 -26.29
N LYS A 422 3.64 -12.53 -26.03
CA LYS A 422 4.72 -13.15 -26.82
C LYS A 422 5.63 -13.87 -25.84
N LYS A 423 5.56 -15.19 -25.87
CA LYS A 423 6.00 -16.08 -24.79
C LYS A 423 7.47 -16.49 -24.92
N ASN A 424 8.44 -15.63 -25.23
CA ASN A 424 9.82 -16.17 -25.22
C ASN A 424 10.20 -16.40 -23.76
N LEU A 425 10.32 -17.67 -23.39
CA LEU A 425 10.98 -18.08 -22.17
C LEU A 425 12.48 -17.93 -22.38
N LEU A 426 13.12 -17.15 -21.52
CA LEU A 426 14.51 -16.78 -21.62
C LEU A 426 15.24 -17.26 -20.37
N LEU A 427 16.33 -17.98 -20.58
CA LEU A 427 17.38 -18.12 -19.58
C LEU A 427 18.41 -17.02 -19.85
N GLU A 428 18.72 -16.23 -18.85
CA GLU A 428 19.52 -15.02 -18.96
C GLU A 428 20.60 -14.98 -17.89
N TYR A 429 21.81 -14.61 -18.30
CA TYR A 429 22.92 -14.32 -17.40
C TYR A 429 23.04 -12.82 -17.25
N VAL A 430 22.95 -12.34 -16.01
CA VAL A 430 22.82 -10.91 -15.73
C VAL A 430 24.18 -10.33 -15.39
N GLN A 431 24.64 -9.36 -16.18
CA GLN A 431 25.83 -8.57 -15.93
C GLN A 431 25.44 -7.14 -15.51
N PRO A 432 26.34 -6.39 -14.87
CA PRO A 432 26.08 -5.01 -14.50
C PRO A 432 25.77 -4.14 -15.73
N GLY A 433 24.53 -3.66 -15.84
CA GLY A 433 24.04 -2.85 -16.96
C GLY A 433 23.86 -3.60 -18.28
N LYS A 434 23.86 -4.94 -18.26
CA LYS A 434 23.60 -5.75 -19.45
C LYS A 434 23.06 -7.14 -19.07
N THR A 435 21.99 -7.57 -19.72
CA THR A 435 21.51 -8.94 -19.64
C THR A 435 21.86 -9.72 -20.92
N GLU A 436 22.43 -10.92 -20.79
CA GLU A 436 22.75 -11.80 -21.92
C GLU A 436 21.80 -12.99 -21.96
N THR A 437 21.06 -13.14 -23.07
CA THR A 437 20.24 -14.34 -23.29
C THR A 437 21.16 -15.53 -23.54
N VAL A 438 21.09 -16.49 -22.62
CA VAL A 438 21.84 -17.73 -22.65
C VAL A 438 21.10 -18.79 -23.48
N GLU A 439 19.78 -18.86 -23.30
CA GLU A 439 18.94 -19.84 -23.97
C GLU A 439 17.54 -19.28 -24.18
N ARG A 440 16.90 -19.65 -25.30
CA ARG A 440 15.48 -19.39 -25.55
C ARG A 440 14.75 -20.72 -25.49
N LEU A 441 13.82 -20.86 -24.54
CA LEU A 441 13.03 -22.07 -24.33
C LEU A 441 11.73 -22.01 -25.16
N ASP A 442 11.04 -23.15 -25.26
CA ASP A 442 9.80 -23.22 -26.03
C ASP A 442 8.71 -22.34 -25.37
N PRO A 443 8.14 -21.36 -26.09
CA PRO A 443 7.06 -20.50 -25.60
C PRO A 443 5.82 -21.23 -25.08
N LYS A 444 5.64 -22.50 -25.43
CA LYS A 444 4.48 -23.29 -25.02
C LYS A 444 4.60 -23.91 -23.64
N ILE A 445 5.81 -23.99 -23.10
CA ILE A 445 6.07 -24.55 -21.78
C ILE A 445 5.45 -23.64 -20.72
N ALA A 446 4.68 -24.23 -19.80
CA ALA A 446 4.16 -23.49 -18.67
C ALA A 446 5.26 -23.35 -17.61
N MET A 447 5.47 -22.14 -17.11
CA MET A 447 6.42 -21.90 -16.01
C MET A 447 5.90 -22.45 -14.66
N SER A 448 4.62 -22.83 -14.58
CA SER A 448 4.08 -23.58 -13.45
C SER A 448 4.23 -25.11 -13.60
N ASP A 449 4.78 -25.61 -14.70
CA ASP A 449 5.08 -27.04 -14.85
C ASP A 449 6.27 -27.42 -13.95
N PRO A 450 6.13 -28.41 -13.03
CA PRO A 450 7.21 -28.89 -12.19
C PRO A 450 8.47 -29.29 -12.98
N LYS A 451 8.30 -29.81 -14.20
CA LYS A 451 9.42 -30.22 -15.05
C LYS A 451 10.31 -29.03 -15.45
N THR A 452 9.71 -27.86 -15.67
CA THR A 452 10.43 -26.63 -16.04
C THR A 452 11.33 -26.18 -14.90
N LEU A 453 10.80 -26.14 -13.66
CA LEU A 453 11.60 -25.83 -12.48
C LEU A 453 12.70 -26.87 -12.23
N GLU A 454 12.41 -28.16 -12.41
CA GLU A 454 13.41 -29.23 -12.32
C GLU A 454 14.58 -29.00 -13.31
N ASP A 455 14.26 -28.72 -14.57
CA ASP A 455 15.26 -28.45 -15.60
C ASP A 455 16.03 -27.17 -15.32
N PHE A 456 15.38 -26.11 -14.82
CA PHE A 456 16.06 -24.88 -14.42
C PHE A 456 17.08 -25.13 -13.31
N VAL A 457 16.71 -25.82 -12.23
CA VAL A 457 17.61 -26.15 -11.12
C VAL A 457 18.82 -26.95 -11.61
N TYR A 458 18.57 -27.97 -12.43
CA TYR A 458 19.63 -28.77 -13.05
C TYR A 458 20.55 -27.92 -13.95
N ASN A 459 19.98 -27.10 -14.82
CA ASN A 459 20.73 -26.30 -15.79
C ASN A 459 21.55 -25.18 -15.11
N ALA A 460 21.00 -24.54 -14.07
CA ALA A 460 21.71 -23.56 -13.26
C ALA A 460 22.97 -24.17 -12.64
N LEU A 461 22.84 -25.36 -12.03
CA LEU A 461 23.96 -26.10 -11.46
C LEU A 461 24.92 -26.64 -12.51
N LYS A 462 24.45 -27.07 -13.68
CA LYS A 462 25.32 -27.52 -14.76
C LYS A 462 26.27 -26.42 -15.24
N ARG A 463 25.80 -25.17 -15.23
CA ARG A 463 26.57 -23.99 -15.64
C ARG A 463 27.48 -23.47 -14.53
N HIS A 464 26.98 -23.41 -13.30
CA HIS A 464 27.65 -22.75 -12.16
C HIS A 464 27.93 -23.70 -10.99
N GLY A 465 28.07 -25.00 -11.28
CA GLY A 465 28.17 -26.06 -10.28
C GLY A 465 29.48 -26.10 -9.47
N GLU A 466 30.42 -25.23 -9.82
CA GLU A 466 31.66 -25.00 -9.06
C GLU A 466 31.50 -23.93 -7.97
N ASP A 467 30.48 -23.07 -8.05
CA ASP A 467 30.25 -22.01 -7.08
C ASP A 467 30.02 -22.58 -5.69
N LYS A 468 30.54 -21.93 -4.65
CA LYS A 468 30.57 -22.55 -3.31
C LYS A 468 29.17 -22.76 -2.74
N ARG A 469 28.25 -21.84 -3.00
CA ARG A 469 26.89 -21.83 -2.44
C ARG A 469 25.86 -21.63 -3.56
N LEU A 470 24.71 -22.29 -3.41
CA LEU A 470 23.55 -22.10 -4.27
C LEU A 470 22.44 -21.43 -3.45
N ARG A 471 21.94 -20.30 -3.95
CA ARG A 471 20.71 -19.66 -3.48
C ARG A 471 19.72 -19.66 -4.64
N LEU A 472 18.51 -20.13 -4.37
CA LEU A 472 17.44 -20.20 -5.36
C LEU A 472 16.36 -19.23 -4.96
N MET A 473 15.96 -18.34 -5.87
CA MET A 473 14.79 -17.49 -5.71
C MET A 473 13.71 -17.97 -6.67
N VAL A 474 12.49 -18.17 -6.16
CA VAL A 474 11.31 -18.45 -6.97
C VAL A 474 10.31 -17.33 -6.77
N ALA A 475 9.89 -16.73 -7.87
CA ALA A 475 9.03 -15.56 -7.94
C ALA A 475 7.74 -15.91 -8.69
N GLY A 476 6.59 -15.49 -8.19
CA GLY A 476 5.29 -15.84 -8.76
C GLY A 476 4.14 -15.49 -7.82
N HIS A 477 2.91 -15.79 -8.23
CA HIS A 477 1.78 -15.81 -7.31
C HIS A 477 1.82 -17.06 -6.44
N GLY A 478 1.57 -16.89 -5.14
CA GLY A 478 1.49 -17.98 -4.17
C GLY A 478 0.07 -18.15 -3.65
N GLY A 479 -0.32 -19.40 -3.43
CA GLY A 479 -1.66 -19.83 -3.03
C GLY A 479 -1.67 -20.66 -1.76
N ALA A 480 -0.69 -20.45 -0.87
CA ALA A 480 -0.46 -21.28 0.32
C ALA A 480 -0.28 -22.78 -0.05
N GLU A 481 -1.13 -23.68 0.44
CA GLU A 481 -1.07 -25.13 0.16
C GLU A 481 -1.27 -25.48 -1.31
N LYS A 482 -1.97 -24.63 -2.08
CA LYS A 482 -2.07 -24.76 -3.54
C LYS A 482 -0.74 -24.53 -4.25
N GLY A 483 0.25 -23.97 -3.57
CA GLY A 483 1.59 -23.71 -4.08
C GLY A 483 1.64 -22.51 -5.04
N LEU A 484 2.36 -22.63 -6.15
CA LEU A 484 2.52 -21.54 -7.11
C LEU A 484 1.34 -21.50 -8.08
N ILE A 485 0.65 -20.36 -8.13
CA ILE A 485 -0.52 -20.15 -8.99
C ILE A 485 -0.05 -19.49 -10.30
N PRO A 486 -0.45 -20.00 -11.47
CA PRO A 486 -0.18 -19.36 -12.76
C PRO A 486 -1.05 -18.11 -12.96
N ASP A 487 -0.53 -17.09 -13.65
CA ASP A 487 -1.32 -15.91 -14.03
C ASP A 487 -2.18 -16.14 -15.27
N GLY A 488 -3.48 -15.83 -15.16
CA GLY A 488 -4.38 -15.60 -16.29
C GLY A 488 -4.72 -16.79 -17.19
N ASP A 489 -5.75 -16.61 -18.03
CA ASP A 489 -6.18 -17.62 -19.03
C ASP A 489 -5.13 -17.83 -20.15
N ASP A 490 -4.23 -16.87 -20.36
CA ASP A 490 -3.30 -16.81 -21.50
C ASP A 490 -1.97 -17.55 -21.29
N ASN A 491 -1.68 -18.00 -20.06
CA ASN A 491 -0.41 -18.63 -19.71
C ASN A 491 -0.35 -20.15 -20.05
N ASN A 492 -1.18 -20.61 -21.01
CA ASN A 492 -1.43 -22.05 -21.30
C ASN A 492 -1.87 -22.87 -20.07
N ALA A 493 -2.11 -22.22 -18.93
CA ALA A 493 -2.55 -22.79 -17.70
C ALA A 493 -3.97 -22.30 -17.45
N SER A 494 -4.97 -23.12 -17.81
CA SER A 494 -6.23 -23.06 -17.08
C SER A 494 -5.91 -23.12 -15.57
N ALA A 495 -6.74 -22.49 -14.72
CA ALA A 495 -6.59 -22.44 -13.26
C ALA A 495 -6.26 -23.79 -12.55
N HIS A 496 -6.35 -24.92 -13.25
CA HIS A 496 -5.96 -26.27 -12.85
C HIS A 496 -4.45 -26.60 -12.90
N ASN A 497 -3.57 -25.71 -13.37
CA ASN A 497 -2.13 -25.99 -13.49
C ASN A 497 -1.28 -25.30 -12.41
N ALA A 498 -1.79 -25.16 -11.19
CA ALA A 498 -0.99 -24.72 -10.05
C ALA A 498 0.11 -25.75 -9.74
N MET A 499 1.32 -25.28 -9.41
CA MET A 499 2.39 -26.14 -8.93
C MET A 499 2.19 -26.32 -7.42
N GLY A 500 1.52 -27.41 -7.02
CA GLY A 500 1.30 -27.74 -5.62
C GLY A 500 2.62 -27.77 -4.81
N VAL A 501 2.53 -27.50 -3.51
CA VAL A 501 3.73 -27.39 -2.64
C VAL A 501 4.62 -28.64 -2.65
N ASP A 502 4.01 -29.83 -2.77
CA ASP A 502 4.73 -31.11 -2.86
C ASP A 502 5.43 -31.29 -4.21
N ASP A 503 4.76 -30.95 -5.32
CA ASP A 503 5.35 -31.00 -6.66
C ASP A 503 6.47 -29.97 -6.83
N PHE A 504 6.33 -28.80 -6.22
CA PHE A 504 7.37 -27.79 -6.16
C PHE A 504 8.62 -28.34 -5.44
N ALA A 505 8.47 -28.88 -4.23
CA ALA A 505 9.59 -29.48 -3.52
C ALA A 505 10.23 -30.65 -4.29
N LEU A 506 9.40 -31.49 -4.92
CA LEU A 506 9.87 -32.63 -5.72
C LEU A 506 10.64 -32.19 -6.97
N ALA A 507 10.23 -31.12 -7.65
CA ALA A 507 10.94 -30.56 -8.80
C ALA A 507 12.36 -30.14 -8.44
N ILE A 508 12.52 -29.42 -7.32
CA ILE A 508 13.84 -29.06 -6.78
C ILE A 508 14.67 -30.31 -6.50
N HIS A 509 14.08 -31.29 -5.80
CA HIS A 509 14.76 -32.53 -5.44
C HIS A 509 15.26 -33.30 -6.67
N LYS A 510 14.42 -33.42 -7.70
CA LYS A 510 14.80 -34.11 -8.95
C LYS A 510 15.91 -33.38 -9.68
N GLY A 511 15.87 -32.05 -9.76
CA GLY A 511 16.91 -31.25 -10.41
C GLY A 511 18.28 -31.42 -9.73
N LEU A 512 18.30 -31.33 -8.40
CA LEU A 512 19.50 -31.56 -7.59
C LEU A 512 20.00 -33.00 -7.67
N THR A 513 19.09 -33.97 -7.52
CA THR A 513 19.41 -35.40 -7.59
C THR A 513 20.04 -35.77 -8.92
N ARG A 514 19.47 -35.29 -10.03
CA ARG A 514 20.03 -35.49 -11.37
C ARG A 514 21.44 -34.92 -11.47
N TYR A 515 21.66 -33.68 -11.05
CA TYR A 515 22.99 -33.06 -11.07
C TYR A 515 23.99 -33.82 -10.18
N ASN A 516 23.59 -34.20 -8.97
CA ASN A 516 24.43 -34.90 -8.01
C ASN A 516 24.81 -36.30 -8.50
N GLN A 517 23.89 -37.03 -9.15
CA GLN A 517 24.16 -38.32 -9.78
C GLN A 517 25.12 -38.21 -10.97
N GLU A 518 24.94 -37.20 -11.83
CA GLU A 518 25.80 -36.99 -13.00
C GLU A 518 27.22 -36.55 -12.63
N THR A 519 27.38 -35.77 -11.55
CA THR A 519 28.67 -35.16 -11.18
C THR A 519 29.37 -35.83 -10.00
N GLY A 520 28.66 -36.67 -9.23
CA GLY A 520 29.15 -37.25 -7.97
C GLY A 520 29.30 -36.24 -6.82
N LYS A 521 28.78 -35.03 -6.96
CA LYS A 521 28.79 -33.99 -5.93
C LYS A 521 27.53 -34.10 -5.05
N ASP A 522 27.62 -33.65 -3.79
CA ASP A 522 26.45 -33.47 -2.90
C ASP A 522 26.12 -31.98 -2.81
N ARG A 523 25.43 -31.46 -3.84
CA ARG A 523 24.95 -30.08 -3.84
C ARG A 523 23.61 -29.98 -3.15
N ARG A 524 23.43 -28.85 -2.47
CA ARG A 524 22.21 -28.43 -1.78
C ARG A 524 21.99 -26.94 -1.99
N ILE A 525 20.75 -26.50 -1.79
CA ILE A 525 20.38 -25.09 -1.75
C ILE A 525 20.57 -24.59 -0.31
N ASP A 526 21.41 -23.57 -0.13
CA ASP A 526 21.59 -22.94 1.18
C ASP A 526 20.33 -22.16 1.57
N ASN A 527 19.78 -21.36 0.65
CA ASN A 527 18.56 -20.58 0.87
C ASN A 527 17.62 -20.70 -0.32
N LEU A 528 16.38 -21.12 -0.07
CA LEU A 528 15.26 -20.96 -0.99
C LEU A 528 14.51 -19.69 -0.61
N ILE A 529 14.49 -18.71 -1.50
CA ILE A 529 13.82 -17.43 -1.34
C ILE A 529 12.53 -17.46 -2.17
N VAL A 530 11.38 -17.29 -1.52
CA VAL A 530 10.09 -17.36 -2.20
C VAL A 530 9.43 -15.99 -2.20
N GLY A 531 9.52 -15.32 -3.36
CA GLY A 531 8.91 -14.03 -3.64
C GLY A 531 7.44 -14.18 -4.03
N SER A 532 6.68 -14.94 -3.25
CA SER A 532 5.27 -15.30 -3.50
C SER A 532 4.46 -15.25 -2.20
N CYS A 533 3.20 -14.83 -2.30
CA CYS A 533 2.28 -14.71 -1.17
C CYS A 533 2.05 -16.05 -0.45
N LEU A 534 1.92 -16.01 0.88
CA LEU A 534 1.43 -17.14 1.70
C LEU A 534 2.29 -18.43 1.64
N MET A 535 3.51 -18.36 1.12
CA MET A 535 4.40 -19.53 1.01
C MET A 535 5.18 -19.82 2.30
N GLY A 536 5.08 -18.97 3.31
CA GLY A 536 5.55 -19.23 4.68
C GLY A 536 4.58 -20.14 5.44
N ASN A 537 4.20 -21.28 4.86
CA ASN A 537 3.22 -22.22 5.43
C ASN A 537 3.86 -23.58 5.78
N THR A 538 3.27 -24.27 6.75
CA THR A 538 3.77 -25.52 7.34
C THR A 538 3.80 -26.66 6.33
N SER A 539 2.83 -26.74 5.42
CA SER A 539 2.78 -27.79 4.39
C SER A 539 3.98 -27.68 3.43
N PHE A 540 4.34 -26.47 3.01
CA PHE A 540 5.48 -26.26 2.12
C PHE A 540 6.82 -26.46 2.83
N ILE A 541 6.95 -26.00 4.08
CA ILE A 541 8.11 -26.29 4.94
C ILE A 541 8.31 -27.80 5.05
N HIS A 542 7.24 -28.55 5.29
CA HIS A 542 7.28 -30.00 5.37
C HIS A 542 7.72 -30.66 4.05
N ALA A 543 7.12 -30.24 2.94
CA ALA A 543 7.43 -30.77 1.61
C ALA A 543 8.93 -30.62 1.28
N LEU A 544 9.52 -29.45 1.56
CA LEU A 544 10.94 -29.19 1.33
C LEU A 544 11.85 -29.97 2.30
N ALA A 545 11.54 -29.94 3.58
CA ALA A 545 12.35 -30.57 4.62
C ALA A 545 12.42 -32.10 4.48
N ARG A 546 11.38 -32.73 3.92
CA ARG A 546 11.36 -34.18 3.66
C ARG A 546 12.52 -34.65 2.78
N TYR A 547 12.94 -33.86 1.80
CA TYR A 547 14.04 -34.22 0.89
C TYR A 547 15.41 -33.80 1.43
N GLY A 548 15.48 -32.80 2.31
CA GLY A 548 16.74 -32.33 2.93
C GLY A 548 17.68 -31.59 1.97
N ASP A 549 17.16 -31.19 0.81
CA ASP A 549 17.90 -30.52 -0.28
C ASP A 549 18.07 -29.02 -0.08
N VAL A 550 17.21 -28.41 0.73
CA VAL A 550 17.20 -26.99 1.07
C VAL A 550 17.48 -26.86 2.56
N ARG A 551 18.36 -25.93 2.97
CA ARG A 551 18.68 -25.72 4.38
C ARG A 551 17.74 -24.72 5.06
N VAL A 552 17.51 -23.57 4.42
CA VAL A 552 16.67 -22.50 4.96
C VAL A 552 15.67 -22.04 3.91
N LEU A 553 14.39 -21.95 4.30
CA LEU A 553 13.35 -21.29 3.53
C LEU A 553 13.20 -19.83 4.00
N ASN A 554 13.17 -18.90 3.06
CA ASN A 554 12.81 -17.51 3.27
C ASN A 554 11.51 -17.22 2.54
N ALA A 555 10.41 -17.02 3.27
CA ALA A 555 9.09 -16.86 2.68
C ALA A 555 8.15 -16.02 3.55
N SER A 556 7.11 -15.48 2.94
CA SER A 556 6.06 -14.72 3.61
C SER A 556 4.89 -15.62 4.01
N PRO A 557 4.48 -15.67 5.29
CA PRO A 557 3.19 -16.24 5.69
C PRO A 557 2.00 -15.34 5.30
N GLU A 558 2.27 -14.11 4.84
CA GLU A 558 1.28 -13.10 4.47
C GLU A 558 1.36 -12.77 2.97
N VAL A 559 0.44 -11.94 2.48
CA VAL A 559 0.54 -11.28 1.19
C VAL A 559 1.86 -10.51 1.11
N LEU A 560 2.57 -10.74 0.00
CA LEU A 560 3.85 -10.13 -0.32
C LEU A 560 3.64 -9.19 -1.52
N MET A 561 3.94 -7.91 -1.33
CA MET A 561 3.78 -6.86 -2.34
C MET A 561 5.11 -6.60 -3.05
N GLY A 562 5.22 -7.08 -4.29
CA GLY A 562 6.46 -7.01 -5.09
C GLY A 562 7.40 -8.19 -4.81
N THR A 563 8.38 -8.46 -5.68
CA THR A 563 9.17 -9.72 -5.59
C THR A 563 10.38 -9.66 -4.68
N GLY A 564 10.83 -8.47 -4.30
CA GLY A 564 12.17 -8.34 -3.73
C GLY A 564 12.89 -7.11 -4.24
N ASP A 565 13.77 -6.63 -3.39
CA ASP A 565 14.39 -5.32 -3.45
C ASP A 565 15.75 -5.39 -4.16
N GLU A 566 16.12 -4.28 -4.80
CA GLU A 566 17.49 -3.94 -5.19
C GLU A 566 18.47 -4.17 -4.01
N GLN A 567 17.99 -4.04 -2.77
CA GLN A 567 18.76 -4.32 -1.55
C GLN A 567 19.22 -5.77 -1.41
N LEU A 568 18.45 -6.77 -1.85
CA LEU A 568 18.90 -8.17 -1.85
C LEU A 568 20.12 -8.33 -2.76
N PHE A 569 20.03 -7.83 -3.99
CA PHE A 569 21.14 -7.89 -4.94
C PHE A 569 22.35 -7.11 -4.43
N ARG A 570 22.14 -5.91 -3.87
CA ARG A 570 23.21 -5.09 -3.27
C ARG A 570 23.85 -5.76 -2.05
N TYR A 571 23.08 -6.51 -1.26
CA TYR A 571 23.60 -7.27 -0.13
C TYR A 571 24.49 -8.42 -0.63
N LEU A 572 24.05 -9.15 -1.65
CA LEU A 572 24.82 -10.21 -2.30
C LEU A 572 26.05 -9.73 -3.08
N ALA A 573 26.07 -8.46 -3.51
CA ALA A 573 27.24 -7.85 -4.12
C ALA A 573 28.37 -7.55 -3.11
N LYS A 574 28.07 -7.53 -1.82
CA LYS A 574 29.07 -7.34 -0.76
C LYS A 574 29.70 -8.70 -0.38
N PRO A 575 31.01 -8.76 -0.09
CA PRO A 575 31.67 -9.99 0.34
C PRO A 575 30.99 -10.65 1.54
N GLU A 576 30.54 -9.85 2.50
CA GLU A 576 29.91 -10.32 3.73
C GLU A 576 28.54 -10.99 3.48
N GLY A 577 27.74 -10.45 2.54
CA GLY A 577 26.46 -11.04 2.15
C GLY A 577 26.63 -12.26 1.24
N ALA A 578 27.57 -12.20 0.30
CA ALA A 578 27.89 -13.34 -0.57
C ALA A 578 28.36 -14.57 0.24
N SER A 579 29.22 -14.35 1.24
CA SER A 579 29.83 -15.42 2.04
C SER A 579 29.01 -15.91 3.24
N ALA A 580 27.95 -15.17 3.64
CA ALA A 580 27.05 -15.54 4.73
C ALA A 580 26.58 -17.00 4.59
N ASP A 581 26.55 -17.73 5.71
CA ASP A 581 25.92 -19.05 5.73
C ASP A 581 24.39 -18.94 5.60
N ALA A 582 23.72 -20.09 5.47
CA ALA A 582 22.28 -20.16 5.24
C ALA A 582 21.47 -19.45 6.35
N GLU A 583 21.83 -19.67 7.62
CA GLU A 583 21.10 -19.11 8.76
C GLU A 583 21.29 -17.60 8.87
N LYS A 584 22.55 -17.12 8.78
CA LYS A 584 22.85 -15.69 8.81
C LYS A 584 22.22 -14.97 7.63
N PHE A 585 22.34 -15.52 6.42
CA PHE A 585 21.70 -14.96 5.24
C PHE A 585 20.18 -14.87 5.41
N GLY A 586 19.55 -15.93 5.95
CA GLY A 586 18.12 -15.95 6.18
C GLY A 586 17.66 -14.87 7.17
N LYS A 587 18.40 -14.67 8.27
CA LYS A 587 18.16 -13.60 9.26
C LYS A 587 18.30 -12.21 8.65
N ASP A 588 19.40 -11.99 7.92
CA ASP A 588 19.67 -10.69 7.29
C ASP A 588 18.61 -10.37 6.22
N LEU A 589 18.11 -11.39 5.49
CA LEU A 589 17.08 -11.19 4.48
C LEU A 589 15.71 -10.82 5.10
N VAL A 590 15.35 -11.42 6.24
CA VAL A 590 14.16 -11.01 7.00
C VAL A 590 14.23 -9.52 7.37
N ASP A 591 15.41 -9.05 7.78
CA ASP A 591 15.63 -7.65 8.12
C ASP A 591 15.52 -6.72 6.90
N ILE A 592 16.08 -7.14 5.76
CA ILE A 592 16.01 -6.38 4.51
C ILE A 592 14.54 -6.28 4.05
N ILE A 593 13.88 -7.41 3.79
CA ILE A 593 12.53 -7.45 3.18
C ILE A 593 11.48 -6.76 4.05
N SER A 594 11.53 -6.93 5.38
CA SER A 594 10.56 -6.30 6.28
C SER A 594 10.75 -4.79 6.48
N THR A 595 11.81 -4.19 5.92
CA THR A 595 12.05 -2.73 5.95
C THR A 595 12.01 -2.08 4.57
N THR A 596 12.06 -2.89 3.51
CA THR A 596 11.92 -2.48 2.12
C THR A 596 10.51 -1.96 1.79
N PRO A 597 10.37 -0.84 1.06
CA PRO A 597 9.11 -0.43 0.44
C PRO A 597 8.63 -1.42 -0.63
N ALA A 598 7.32 -1.67 -0.71
CA ALA A 598 6.68 -2.63 -1.62
C ALA A 598 7.00 -2.43 -3.12
N PHE A 599 7.36 -1.22 -3.51
CA PHE A 599 7.75 -0.89 -4.88
C PHE A 599 8.74 0.28 -4.86
N PRO A 600 9.58 0.43 -5.91
CA PRO A 600 10.46 1.58 -6.04
C PRO A 600 9.69 2.90 -5.93
N GLY A 601 10.10 3.78 -4.99
CA GLY A 601 9.40 5.04 -4.73
C GLY A 601 8.12 4.91 -3.89
N GLY A 602 7.76 3.69 -3.46
CA GLY A 602 6.63 3.44 -2.58
C GLY A 602 6.77 4.10 -1.20
N ARG A 603 5.63 4.31 -0.55
CA ARG A 603 5.58 4.91 0.79
C ARG A 603 6.25 3.98 1.80
N LYS A 604 6.91 4.53 2.83
CA LYS A 604 7.56 3.73 3.90
C LYS A 604 6.58 2.83 4.66
N ASN A 605 5.29 3.18 4.67
CA ASN A 605 4.25 2.39 5.32
C ASN A 605 3.69 1.28 4.42
N MET A 606 4.07 1.22 3.14
CA MET A 606 3.79 0.10 2.25
C MET A 606 5.06 -0.72 2.13
N ARG A 607 5.17 -1.76 2.95
CA ARG A 607 6.35 -2.64 2.97
C ARG A 607 6.16 -3.79 1.99
N ASN A 608 7.27 -4.34 1.52
CA ASN A 608 7.28 -5.52 0.64
C ASN A 608 6.58 -6.72 1.31
N ALA A 609 6.86 -6.94 2.58
CA ALA A 609 6.10 -7.89 3.37
C ALA A 609 5.83 -7.32 4.76
N GLU A 610 4.57 -7.38 5.18
CA GLU A 610 4.19 -7.02 6.55
C GLU A 610 4.55 -8.13 7.54
N THR A 611 4.71 -9.37 7.07
CA THR A 611 5.32 -10.48 7.80
C THR A 611 6.25 -11.25 6.87
N TYR A 612 7.47 -11.55 7.31
CA TYR A 612 8.42 -12.36 6.54
C TYR A 612 9.27 -13.22 7.48
N GLY A 613 9.46 -14.49 7.11
CA GLY A 613 10.12 -15.49 7.96
C GLY A 613 11.32 -16.16 7.29
N ALA A 614 12.19 -16.69 8.15
CA ALA A 614 13.24 -17.63 7.83
C ALA A 614 12.99 -18.92 8.63
N TYR A 615 12.92 -20.06 7.94
CA TYR A 615 12.54 -21.35 8.50
C TYR A 615 13.65 -22.39 8.27
N ASP A 616 13.99 -23.14 9.30
CA ASP A 616 14.93 -24.25 9.28
C ASP A 616 14.27 -25.51 8.73
N LEU A 617 14.86 -26.07 7.66
CA LEU A 617 14.36 -27.24 6.97
C LEU A 617 15.08 -28.54 7.37
N ASP A 618 15.68 -28.56 8.57
CA ASP A 618 16.22 -29.78 9.16
C ASP A 618 15.17 -30.91 9.17
N PRO A 619 15.45 -32.07 8.56
CA PRO A 619 14.49 -33.17 8.45
C PRO A 619 14.05 -33.74 9.81
N GLU A 620 14.90 -33.71 10.83
CA GLU A 620 14.55 -34.21 12.16
C GLU A 620 13.62 -33.24 12.90
N LYS A 621 13.83 -31.92 12.77
CA LYS A 621 12.86 -30.93 13.24
C LYS A 621 11.51 -31.10 12.55
N ASN A 622 11.52 -31.34 11.24
CA ASN A 622 10.29 -31.56 10.48
C ASN A 622 9.51 -32.80 10.95
N LYS A 623 10.18 -33.93 11.18
CA LYS A 623 9.55 -35.13 11.75
C LYS A 623 8.90 -34.87 13.11
N LYS A 624 9.52 -34.02 13.96
CA LYS A 624 8.90 -33.62 15.24
C LYS A 624 7.60 -32.84 15.02
N VAL A 625 7.58 -31.93 14.04
CA VAL A 625 6.37 -31.15 13.70
C VAL A 625 5.28 -32.05 13.18
N GLU A 626 5.58 -32.92 12.21
CA GLU A 626 4.64 -33.92 11.67
C GLU A 626 4.03 -34.78 12.79
N LYS A 627 4.89 -35.35 13.67
CA LYS A 627 4.46 -36.16 14.80
C LYS A 627 3.59 -35.38 15.79
N ALA A 628 3.95 -34.13 16.09
CA ALA A 628 3.20 -33.28 17.01
C ALA A 628 1.84 -32.87 16.44
N MET A 629 1.76 -32.64 15.14
CA MET A 629 0.49 -32.40 14.43
C MET A 629 -0.40 -33.64 14.47
N GLU A 630 0.14 -34.81 14.15
CA GLU A 630 -0.57 -36.08 14.23
C GLU A 630 -1.14 -36.32 15.64
N ASP A 631 -0.31 -36.16 16.68
CA ASP A 631 -0.74 -36.32 18.08
C ASP A 631 -1.84 -35.33 18.46
N PHE A 632 -1.69 -34.06 18.04
CA PHE A 632 -2.68 -33.03 18.30
C PHE A 632 -4.02 -33.36 17.62
N PHE A 633 -4.02 -33.63 16.31
CA PHE A 633 -5.25 -33.96 15.57
C PHE A 633 -5.90 -35.25 16.06
N ALA A 634 -5.12 -36.26 16.44
CA ALA A 634 -5.61 -37.50 17.03
C ALA A 634 -6.30 -37.24 18.38
N SER A 635 -5.69 -36.44 19.26
CA SER A 635 -6.26 -36.11 20.58
C SER A 635 -7.58 -35.34 20.46
N VAL A 636 -7.65 -34.35 19.57
CA VAL A 636 -8.90 -33.61 19.31
C VAL A 636 -9.98 -34.53 18.74
N SER A 637 -9.61 -35.39 17.80
CA SER A 637 -10.55 -36.35 17.20
C SER A 637 -11.08 -37.39 18.21
N ALA A 638 -10.38 -37.61 19.32
CA ALA A 638 -10.77 -38.53 20.39
C ALA A 638 -11.69 -37.88 21.44
N SER A 639 -11.73 -36.55 21.50
CA SER A 639 -12.49 -35.75 22.48
C SER A 639 -13.47 -34.79 21.79
N PRO A 640 -14.55 -35.31 21.15
CA PRO A 640 -15.52 -34.49 20.43
C PRO A 640 -16.23 -33.45 21.31
N GLU A 641 -16.29 -33.66 22.62
CA GLU A 641 -16.80 -32.70 23.61
C GLU A 641 -16.03 -31.37 23.63
N ASP A 642 -14.73 -31.40 23.35
CA ASP A 642 -13.86 -30.22 23.33
C ASP A 642 -13.82 -29.54 21.94
N ALA A 643 -14.51 -30.07 20.93
CA ALA A 643 -14.47 -29.53 19.56
C ALA A 643 -15.00 -28.10 19.48
N GLN A 644 -15.95 -27.71 20.34
CA GLN A 644 -16.51 -26.36 20.37
C GLN A 644 -15.50 -25.30 20.82
N PRO A 645 -14.91 -25.38 22.02
CA PRO A 645 -13.91 -24.39 22.44
C PRO A 645 -12.71 -24.35 21.49
N ILE A 646 -12.29 -25.49 20.93
CA ILE A 646 -11.23 -25.54 19.90
C ILE A 646 -11.63 -24.73 18.66
N LYS A 647 -12.86 -24.92 18.15
CA LYS A 647 -13.37 -24.15 17.01
C LYS A 647 -13.39 -22.65 17.30
N ASP A 648 -13.86 -22.26 18.49
CA ASP A 648 -13.88 -20.85 18.91
C ASP A 648 -12.45 -20.27 18.95
N ASP A 649 -11.49 -21.03 19.46
CA ASP A 649 -10.09 -20.64 19.53
C ASP A 649 -9.49 -20.45 18.13
N ILE A 650 -9.66 -21.43 17.23
CA ILE A 650 -9.22 -21.31 15.82
C ILE A 650 -9.84 -20.07 15.19
N TYR A 651 -11.17 -19.88 15.31
CA TYR A 651 -11.89 -18.75 14.71
C TYR A 651 -11.37 -17.39 15.20
N SER A 652 -11.05 -17.31 16.49
CA SER A 652 -10.58 -16.08 17.12
C SER A 652 -9.12 -15.73 16.80
N CYS A 653 -8.32 -16.68 16.33
CA CYS A 653 -7.01 -16.41 15.73
C CYS A 653 -7.22 -15.83 14.34
N LYS A 654 -6.73 -14.63 14.07
CA LYS A 654 -7.03 -13.96 12.79
C LYS A 654 -6.28 -14.65 11.64
N THR A 655 -6.92 -14.77 10.50
CA THR A 655 -6.29 -15.27 9.27
C THR A 655 -5.23 -14.29 8.75
N TYR A 656 -4.25 -14.82 8.03
CA TYR A 656 -3.39 -14.08 7.11
C TYR A 656 -4.17 -13.79 5.81
N GLY A 657 -3.83 -12.69 5.15
CA GLY A 657 -4.54 -12.14 4.00
C GLY A 657 -5.04 -10.72 4.26
N MET A 658 -4.82 -9.82 3.29
CA MET A 658 -5.30 -8.45 3.37
C MET A 658 -6.83 -8.40 3.37
N ASN A 659 -7.46 -8.08 4.51
CA ASN A 659 -8.91 -7.87 4.66
C ASN A 659 -9.76 -9.16 4.54
N ARG A 660 -10.73 -9.32 5.44
CA ARG A 660 -11.75 -10.39 5.42
C ARG A 660 -12.37 -10.60 4.04
N LEU A 661 -12.56 -9.53 3.28
CA LEU A 661 -13.13 -9.60 1.94
C LEU A 661 -12.25 -10.38 0.95
N TYR A 662 -10.91 -10.24 0.99
CA TYR A 662 -10.04 -11.03 0.11
C TYR A 662 -9.95 -12.49 0.55
N ASN A 663 -9.92 -12.79 1.85
CA ASN A 663 -9.95 -14.17 2.32
C ASN A 663 -11.24 -14.89 1.86
N ILE A 664 -12.35 -14.16 1.84
CA ILE A 664 -13.64 -14.60 1.30
C ILE A 664 -13.59 -14.78 -0.24
N LEU A 665 -12.82 -13.97 -0.96
CA LEU A 665 -12.74 -14.03 -2.43
C LEU A 665 -11.68 -15.02 -2.93
N LEU A 666 -10.64 -15.28 -2.14
CA LEU A 666 -9.52 -16.17 -2.47
C LEU A 666 -9.64 -17.53 -1.78
N ASP A 667 -10.63 -17.71 -0.91
CA ASP A 667 -10.85 -18.89 -0.05
C ASP A 667 -9.59 -19.31 0.72
N VAL A 668 -8.93 -18.31 1.32
CA VAL A 668 -7.69 -18.47 2.08
C VAL A 668 -7.97 -18.31 3.58
N ASP A 669 -7.98 -19.44 4.30
CA ASP A 669 -8.13 -19.53 5.76
C ASP A 669 -6.80 -19.90 6.46
N GLU A 670 -5.72 -19.28 6.00
CA GLU A 670 -4.37 -19.46 6.58
C GLU A 670 -4.28 -18.83 7.96
N ARG A 671 -3.92 -19.62 8.98
CA ARG A 671 -3.76 -19.15 10.37
C ARG A 671 -2.38 -19.51 10.90
N ASP A 672 -1.84 -18.65 11.78
CA ASP A 672 -0.57 -18.93 12.47
C ASP A 672 -0.70 -20.16 13.37
N LEU A 673 0.08 -21.20 13.08
CA LEU A 673 -0.03 -22.47 13.80
C LEU A 673 0.42 -22.34 15.27
N ILE A 674 1.41 -21.50 15.56
CA ILE A 674 1.88 -21.26 16.92
C ILE A 674 0.82 -20.52 17.74
N GLU A 675 0.18 -19.50 17.17
CA GLU A 675 -0.88 -18.73 17.81
C GLU A 675 -2.07 -19.62 18.15
N VAL A 676 -2.56 -20.41 17.19
CA VAL A 676 -3.66 -21.36 17.39
C VAL A 676 -3.32 -22.37 18.47
N ALA A 677 -2.17 -23.02 18.38
CA ALA A 677 -1.76 -24.05 19.34
C ALA A 677 -1.60 -23.50 20.76
N LYS A 678 -0.99 -22.31 20.93
CA LYS A 678 -0.86 -21.66 22.25
C LYS A 678 -2.20 -21.23 22.82
N LYS A 679 -3.15 -20.83 21.97
CA LYS A 679 -4.48 -20.44 22.43
C LYS A 679 -5.22 -21.64 23.01
N ILE A 680 -5.20 -22.76 22.29
CA ILE A 680 -5.78 -24.03 22.71
C ILE A 680 -5.09 -24.56 23.98
N GLU A 681 -3.76 -24.51 24.05
CA GLU A 681 -2.99 -24.88 25.25
C GLU A 681 -3.46 -24.11 26.49
N GLY A 682 -3.74 -22.81 26.33
CA GLY A 682 -4.16 -21.90 27.41
C GLY A 682 -5.65 -21.90 27.73
N ASP A 683 -6.49 -22.57 26.93
CA ASP A 683 -7.95 -22.52 27.13
C ASP A 683 -8.40 -23.48 28.24
N HIS A 684 -8.99 -22.91 29.29
CA HIS A 684 -9.53 -23.66 30.42
C HIS A 684 -10.88 -24.31 30.13
N ARG A 685 -11.56 -23.89 29.04
CA ARG A 685 -12.81 -24.52 28.57
C ARG A 685 -12.57 -25.91 27.97
N ILE A 686 -11.35 -26.18 27.51
CA ILE A 686 -10.91 -27.48 27.01
C ILE A 686 -10.58 -28.35 28.23
N GLU A 687 -11.40 -29.37 28.50
CA GLU A 687 -11.26 -30.22 29.67
C GLU A 687 -10.12 -31.23 29.48
N SER A 688 -9.93 -31.72 28.24
CA SER A 688 -8.87 -32.67 27.91
C SER A 688 -7.47 -32.09 28.13
N LYS A 689 -6.77 -32.65 29.12
CA LYS A 689 -5.35 -32.36 29.38
C LYS A 689 -4.47 -32.77 28.20
N GLU A 690 -4.82 -33.85 27.52
CA GLU A 690 -4.06 -34.39 26.39
C GLU A 690 -4.08 -33.44 25.19
N ILE A 691 -5.23 -32.82 24.90
CA ILE A 691 -5.34 -31.78 23.86
C ILE A 691 -4.44 -30.59 24.18
N ARG A 692 -4.49 -30.07 25.41
CA ARG A 692 -3.67 -28.91 25.79
C ARG A 692 -2.18 -29.22 25.73
N GLU A 693 -1.77 -30.40 26.21
CA GLU A 693 -0.36 -30.82 26.18
C GLU A 693 0.14 -31.09 24.76
N SER A 694 -0.67 -31.69 23.89
CA SER A 694 -0.31 -31.91 22.48
C SER A 694 -0.25 -30.60 21.70
N ALA A 695 -1.15 -29.65 21.97
CA ALA A 695 -1.08 -28.29 21.42
C ALA A 695 0.21 -27.57 21.86
N GLY A 696 0.58 -27.63 23.14
CA GLY A 696 1.85 -27.08 23.63
C GLY A 696 3.09 -27.70 22.95
N ARG A 697 3.08 -29.04 22.75
CA ARG A 697 4.15 -29.74 21.99
C ARG A 697 4.20 -29.28 20.53
N LEU A 698 3.05 -29.09 19.89
CA LEU A 698 2.96 -28.60 18.52
C LEU A 698 3.55 -27.17 18.40
N ALA A 699 3.15 -26.25 19.29
CA ALA A 699 3.68 -24.89 19.31
C ALA A 699 5.21 -24.88 19.51
N ALA A 700 5.73 -25.74 20.38
CA ALA A 700 7.17 -25.87 20.61
C ALA A 700 7.91 -26.43 19.39
N ALA A 701 7.40 -27.50 18.78
CA ALA A 701 8.01 -28.14 17.61
C ALA A 701 8.05 -27.17 16.40
N VAL A 702 6.97 -26.46 16.13
CA VAL A 702 6.91 -25.45 15.05
C VAL A 702 7.85 -24.28 15.36
N GLY A 703 7.91 -23.84 16.63
CA GLY A 703 8.84 -22.80 17.07
C GLY A 703 10.32 -23.17 16.85
N GLU A 704 10.70 -24.45 16.97
CA GLU A 704 12.07 -24.92 16.69
C GLU A 704 12.48 -24.75 15.21
N GLN A 705 11.52 -24.67 14.29
CA GLN A 705 11.76 -24.41 12.87
C GLN A 705 11.88 -22.92 12.55
N VAL A 706 11.42 -22.00 13.41
CA VAL A 706 11.47 -20.55 13.13
C VAL A 706 12.85 -20.01 13.51
N ILE A 707 13.67 -19.66 12.51
CA ILE A 707 14.99 -19.05 12.71
C ILE A 707 14.84 -17.57 13.07
N SER A 708 14.00 -16.87 12.32
CA SER A 708 13.69 -15.45 12.51
C SER A 708 12.38 -15.12 11.79
N GLN A 709 11.59 -14.23 12.37
CA GLN A 709 10.40 -13.69 11.72
C GLN A 709 10.24 -12.24 12.15
N LYS A 710 10.00 -11.36 11.18
CA LYS A 710 9.62 -9.97 11.43
C LYS A 710 8.19 -9.75 10.98
N MET A 711 7.48 -8.94 11.75
CA MET A 711 6.08 -8.64 11.52
C MET A 711 5.73 -7.22 11.96
N GLU A 712 4.71 -6.63 11.35
CA GLU A 712 4.12 -5.38 11.83
C GLU A 712 3.37 -5.56 13.15
N GLU A 713 3.14 -4.46 13.87
CA GLU A 713 2.48 -4.46 15.19
C GLU A 713 1.11 -5.15 15.19
N ARG A 714 0.36 -5.05 14.08
CA ARG A 714 -0.95 -5.70 13.94
C ARG A 714 -0.89 -7.24 13.91
N TYR A 715 0.31 -7.80 13.70
CA TYR A 715 0.60 -9.22 13.60
C TYR A 715 1.42 -9.76 14.77
N LYS A 716 1.74 -8.96 15.80
CA LYS A 716 2.70 -9.30 16.86
C LYS A 716 2.51 -10.63 17.61
N THR A 717 1.33 -11.24 17.54
CA THR A 717 1.03 -12.54 18.15
C THR A 717 1.31 -13.73 17.23
N ARG A 718 1.61 -13.48 15.95
CA ARG A 718 1.75 -14.48 14.90
C ARG A 718 3.23 -14.74 14.61
N LEU A 719 3.77 -15.72 15.33
CA LEU A 719 5.20 -15.97 15.47
C LEU A 719 5.73 -17.14 14.62
N GLY A 720 4.88 -17.75 13.79
CA GLY A 720 5.20 -18.95 13.06
C GLY A 720 4.73 -18.96 11.61
N PRO A 721 4.91 -20.10 10.93
CA PRO A 721 4.31 -20.36 9.64
C PRO A 721 2.79 -20.53 9.75
N THR A 722 2.10 -20.37 8.62
CA THR A 722 0.66 -20.62 8.53
C THR A 722 0.32 -22.06 8.23
N ILE A 723 -0.93 -22.42 8.47
CA ILE A 723 -1.55 -23.64 7.96
C ILE A 723 -3.00 -23.32 7.60
N TYR A 724 -3.51 -23.97 6.57
CA TYR A 724 -4.93 -23.91 6.24
C TYR A 724 -5.76 -24.44 7.40
N LEU A 725 -6.62 -23.61 7.99
CA LEU A 725 -7.49 -23.98 9.13
C LEU A 725 -8.87 -23.31 8.99
N PRO A 726 -9.70 -23.79 8.04
CA PRO A 726 -11.07 -23.34 7.92
C PRO A 726 -11.87 -23.79 9.15
N VAL A 727 -12.75 -22.91 9.62
CA VAL A 727 -13.64 -23.22 10.76
C VAL A 727 -15.03 -23.68 10.31
N ASP A 728 -15.31 -23.59 9.02
CA ASP A 728 -16.62 -23.91 8.45
C ASP A 728 -16.49 -24.71 7.15
N ARG A 729 -17.47 -25.58 6.89
CA ARG A 729 -17.57 -26.29 5.61
C ARG A 729 -17.81 -25.33 4.44
N TYR A 730 -18.37 -24.15 4.71
CA TYR A 730 -18.59 -23.14 3.69
C TYR A 730 -17.28 -22.57 3.14
N ASP A 731 -16.30 -22.36 4.02
CA ASP A 731 -14.99 -21.79 3.68
C ASP A 731 -13.96 -22.90 3.31
N PHE A 732 -14.39 -24.17 3.38
CA PHE A 732 -13.57 -25.33 3.07
C PHE A 732 -13.35 -25.52 1.56
N GLU A 733 -12.08 -25.53 1.17
CA GLU A 733 -11.59 -25.77 -0.17
C GLU A 733 -10.83 -27.11 -0.22
N PRO A 734 -11.39 -28.17 -0.83
CA PRO A 734 -10.80 -29.51 -0.84
C PRO A 734 -9.39 -29.60 -1.41
N ASP A 735 -9.03 -28.70 -2.34
CA ASP A 735 -7.71 -28.70 -2.97
C ASP A 735 -6.60 -28.28 -1.99
N MET A 736 -6.91 -27.47 -0.98
CA MET A 736 -5.95 -26.99 0.02
C MET A 736 -5.45 -28.12 0.94
N ILE A 737 -6.22 -29.19 1.10
CA ILE A 737 -5.87 -30.30 2.00
C ILE A 737 -5.13 -31.44 1.29
N GLN A 738 -4.80 -31.25 0.01
CA GLN A 738 -4.20 -32.31 -0.80
C GLN A 738 -2.71 -32.53 -0.57
N THR A 739 -2.10 -31.82 0.38
CA THR A 739 -0.68 -31.93 0.69
C THR A 739 -0.35 -33.22 1.43
N ASP A 740 0.86 -33.74 1.25
CA ASP A 740 1.33 -34.96 1.90
C ASP A 740 1.28 -34.85 3.44
N LEU A 741 1.60 -33.67 3.99
CA LEU A 741 1.52 -33.41 5.44
C LEU A 741 0.10 -33.58 5.98
N LEU A 742 -0.88 -32.93 5.33
CA LEU A 742 -2.25 -32.91 5.83
C LEU A 742 -2.91 -34.29 5.66
N LYS A 743 -2.65 -34.98 4.55
CA LYS A 743 -3.07 -36.37 4.33
C LYS A 743 -2.46 -37.34 5.36
N GLY A 744 -1.21 -37.12 5.75
CA GLY A 744 -0.47 -38.00 6.66
C GLY A 744 -0.84 -37.88 8.14
N THR A 745 -1.49 -36.80 8.56
CA THR A 745 -1.66 -36.46 9.99
C THR A 745 -3.07 -36.68 10.55
N GLY A 746 -3.99 -37.22 9.75
CA GLY A 746 -5.40 -37.38 10.17
C GLY A 746 -6.19 -36.06 10.20
N TYR A 747 -5.66 -35.02 9.52
CA TYR A 747 -6.20 -33.68 9.48
C TYR A 747 -7.68 -33.60 9.03
N GLU A 748 -8.09 -34.38 8.04
CA GLU A 748 -9.48 -34.39 7.55
C GLU A 748 -10.48 -34.79 8.65
N LYS A 749 -10.12 -35.80 9.46
CA LYS A 749 -10.95 -36.24 10.60
C LYS A 749 -11.03 -35.16 11.68
N PHE A 750 -9.92 -34.45 11.92
CA PHE A 750 -9.89 -33.30 12.83
C PHE A 750 -10.83 -32.19 12.33
N LEU A 751 -10.74 -31.79 11.06
CA LEU A 751 -11.63 -30.79 10.47
C LEU A 751 -13.10 -31.21 10.55
N ASP A 752 -13.40 -32.48 10.31
CA ASP A 752 -14.76 -32.99 10.44
C ASP A 752 -15.34 -32.80 11.85
N GLY A 753 -14.49 -32.93 12.89
CA GLY A 753 -14.85 -32.62 14.27
C GLY A 753 -15.13 -31.14 14.48
N VAL A 754 -14.22 -30.27 14.02
CA VAL A 754 -14.35 -28.80 14.09
C VAL A 754 -15.60 -28.31 13.34
N PHE A 755 -15.89 -28.88 12.17
CA PHE A 755 -17.05 -28.52 11.36
C PHE A 755 -18.38 -28.91 12.01
N LYS A 756 -18.43 -30.03 12.74
CA LYS A 756 -19.65 -30.48 13.44
C LYS A 756 -19.96 -29.64 14.68
N ALA A 757 -18.96 -29.00 15.27
CA ALA A 757 -19.18 -28.11 16.40
C ALA A 757 -19.92 -26.82 15.95
N PRO A 758 -20.97 -26.38 16.66
CA PRO A 758 -21.75 -25.20 16.26
C PRO A 758 -20.91 -23.91 16.28
N LEU A 759 -20.82 -23.18 15.17
CA LEU A 759 -20.20 -21.85 15.24
C LEU A 759 -21.22 -20.88 15.83
N TYR A 760 -20.97 -20.34 17.03
CA TYR A 760 -21.80 -19.26 17.59
C TYR A 760 -21.53 -17.96 16.82
N ARG A 761 -22.12 -17.87 15.63
CA ARG A 761 -22.14 -16.67 14.82
C ARG A 761 -23.30 -15.77 15.28
N GLY A 762 -23.17 -14.46 15.13
CA GLY A 762 -24.28 -13.54 15.45
C GLY A 762 -25.55 -13.91 14.66
N VAL A 763 -26.73 -13.43 15.11
CA VAL A 763 -28.06 -13.78 14.58
C VAL A 763 -28.17 -13.78 13.04
N VAL A 764 -27.36 -12.97 12.35
CA VAL A 764 -27.32 -12.85 10.88
C VAL A 764 -26.82 -14.13 10.20
N ASP A 765 -25.84 -14.81 10.77
CA ASP A 765 -25.24 -15.98 10.13
C ASP A 765 -26.00 -17.28 10.47
N THR A 766 -26.67 -17.36 11.63
CA THR A 766 -27.64 -18.44 11.93
C THR A 766 -28.79 -18.48 10.92
N VAL A 767 -29.09 -17.34 10.29
CA VAL A 767 -30.05 -17.26 9.18
C VAL A 767 -29.45 -17.84 7.90
N LEU A 768 -28.16 -17.64 7.64
CA LEU A 768 -27.46 -18.22 6.49
C LEU A 768 -27.37 -19.75 6.58
N ASP A 769 -27.01 -20.30 7.75
CA ASP A 769 -26.94 -21.75 7.95
C ASP A 769 -28.30 -22.44 7.70
N LYS A 770 -29.39 -21.80 8.13
CA LYS A 770 -30.76 -22.29 7.87
C LYS A 770 -31.18 -22.15 6.42
N ILE A 771 -30.73 -21.11 5.73
CA ILE A 771 -30.97 -20.97 4.28
C ILE A 771 -30.25 -22.08 3.53
N ASP A 772 -29.01 -22.42 3.91
CA ASP A 772 -28.26 -23.51 3.28
C ASP A 772 -28.82 -24.90 3.59
N GLU A 773 -29.27 -25.14 4.82
CA GLU A 773 -30.01 -26.36 5.18
C GLU A 773 -31.24 -26.53 4.28
N ILE A 774 -32.04 -25.47 4.14
CA ILE A 774 -33.21 -25.45 3.24
C ILE A 774 -32.80 -25.69 1.79
N MET A 775 -31.75 -25.02 1.30
CA MET A 775 -31.29 -25.16 -0.09
C MET A 775 -30.76 -26.58 -0.38
N ASN A 776 -30.11 -27.23 0.58
CA ASN A 776 -29.64 -28.61 0.43
C ASN A 776 -30.79 -29.62 0.47
N VAL A 777 -31.80 -29.40 1.32
CA VAL A 777 -33.05 -30.18 1.29
C VAL A 777 -33.73 -30.03 -0.08
N LEU A 778 -33.84 -28.81 -0.61
CA LEU A 778 -34.43 -28.56 -1.92
C LEU A 778 -33.64 -29.21 -3.07
N LYS A 779 -32.30 -29.16 -3.03
CA LYS A 779 -31.45 -29.85 -4.02
C LYS A 779 -31.63 -31.36 -3.98
N THR A 780 -31.74 -31.93 -2.78
CA THR A 780 -31.92 -33.38 -2.59
C THR A 780 -33.29 -33.80 -3.09
N GLN A 781 -34.35 -33.10 -2.69
CA GLN A 781 -35.71 -33.31 -3.18
C GLN A 781 -35.79 -33.18 -4.70
N HIS A 782 -35.17 -32.16 -5.29
CA HIS A 782 -35.18 -32.00 -6.74
C HIS A 782 -34.43 -33.12 -7.47
N LYS A 783 -33.35 -33.65 -6.87
CA LYS A 783 -32.61 -34.80 -7.41
C LYS A 783 -33.42 -36.09 -7.31
N GLU A 784 -34.16 -36.28 -6.22
CA GLU A 784 -35.09 -37.39 -6.01
C GLU A 784 -36.28 -37.32 -6.97
N GLU A 785 -36.94 -36.16 -7.10
CA GLU A 785 -38.03 -35.93 -8.06
C GLU A 785 -37.56 -36.14 -9.51
N LYS A 786 -36.35 -35.71 -9.86
CA LYS A 786 -35.79 -35.95 -11.19
C LYS A 786 -35.52 -37.43 -11.43
N ALA A 787 -35.09 -38.17 -10.40
CA ALA A 787 -34.89 -39.61 -10.48
C ALA A 787 -36.23 -40.37 -10.57
N GLU A 788 -37.28 -39.91 -9.89
CA GLU A 788 -38.63 -40.47 -10.01
C GLU A 788 -39.26 -40.18 -11.37
N ARG A 789 -39.17 -38.95 -11.88
CA ARG A 789 -39.65 -38.62 -13.24
C ARG A 789 -38.92 -39.41 -14.32
N ALA A 790 -37.62 -39.63 -14.17
CA ALA A 790 -36.87 -40.48 -15.10
C ALA A 790 -37.33 -41.95 -15.07
N LYS A 791 -37.84 -42.44 -13.93
CA LYS A 791 -38.46 -43.78 -13.83
C LYS A 791 -39.85 -43.79 -14.45
N GLU A 792 -40.68 -42.78 -14.16
CA GLU A 792 -42.03 -42.66 -14.73
C GLU A 792 -41.99 -42.46 -16.26
N GLU A 793 -41.06 -41.66 -16.78
CA GLU A 793 -40.86 -41.48 -18.23
C GLU A 793 -40.36 -42.77 -18.89
N GLY A 794 -39.53 -43.57 -18.20
CA GLY A 794 -39.13 -44.90 -18.65
C GLY A 794 -40.30 -45.90 -18.71
N GLU A 795 -41.22 -45.86 -17.75
CA GLU A 795 -42.45 -46.69 -17.73
C GLU A 795 -43.53 -46.18 -18.71
N LEU A 796 -43.58 -44.86 -18.98
CA LEU A 796 -44.47 -44.27 -19.98
C LEU A 796 -44.03 -44.52 -21.43
N GLU A 797 -42.72 -44.63 -21.69
CA GLU A 797 -42.23 -45.10 -22.98
C GLU A 797 -42.55 -46.58 -23.24
N GLU A 798 -42.67 -47.42 -22.20
CA GLU A 798 -43.13 -48.81 -22.32
C GLU A 798 -44.66 -48.94 -22.51
N SER A 799 -45.45 -47.98 -22.03
CA SER A 799 -46.93 -48.05 -22.09
C SER A 799 -47.58 -47.29 -23.26
N GLY A 800 -46.82 -46.54 -24.06
CA GLY A 800 -47.27 -46.03 -25.37
C GLY A 800 -48.34 -44.92 -25.34
N GLU A 801 -48.64 -44.31 -24.19
CA GLU A 801 -49.57 -43.17 -24.08
C GLU A 801 -48.82 -41.83 -23.90
N ARG A 802 -48.68 -41.05 -24.99
CA ARG A 802 -48.17 -39.67 -24.93
C ARG A 802 -49.26 -38.70 -24.50
N ARG A 803 -49.21 -38.21 -23.24
CA ARG A 803 -49.96 -37.02 -22.82
C ARG A 803 -49.22 -35.75 -23.23
N ARG A 804 -49.77 -35.02 -24.21
CA ARG A 804 -49.40 -33.62 -24.48
C ARG A 804 -50.31 -32.71 -23.65
N GLY A 805 -49.74 -31.93 -22.73
CA GLY A 805 -50.43 -30.71 -22.27
C GLY A 805 -50.27 -30.25 -20.83
N GLU A 806 -49.37 -30.79 -20.00
CA GLU A 806 -49.18 -30.26 -18.64
C GLU A 806 -47.96 -29.34 -18.55
N LYS A 807 -48.21 -28.10 -18.11
CA LYS A 807 -47.16 -27.10 -17.85
C LYS A 807 -46.37 -27.53 -16.62
N SER A 808 -45.05 -27.42 -16.70
CA SER A 808 -44.13 -27.60 -15.58
C SER A 808 -44.50 -26.67 -14.40
N PRO A 809 -44.49 -27.16 -13.15
CA PRO A 809 -44.74 -26.32 -11.98
C PRO A 809 -43.69 -25.21 -11.89
N THR A 810 -44.13 -24.02 -11.50
CA THR A 810 -43.21 -22.90 -11.22
C THR A 810 -42.61 -23.05 -9.82
N LEU A 811 -41.48 -22.36 -9.55
CA LEU A 811 -40.89 -22.28 -8.21
C LEU A 811 -41.90 -21.83 -7.14
N MET A 812 -42.90 -21.03 -7.53
CA MET A 812 -43.97 -20.58 -6.64
C MET A 812 -44.99 -21.68 -6.31
N ASP A 813 -45.21 -22.63 -7.21
CA ASP A 813 -46.08 -23.79 -6.96
C ASP A 813 -45.43 -24.78 -5.99
N LEU A 814 -44.10 -24.94 -6.05
CA LEU A 814 -43.29 -25.71 -5.11
C LEU A 814 -43.26 -25.08 -3.70
N LEU A 815 -43.14 -23.76 -3.61
CA LEU A 815 -43.17 -23.04 -2.34
C LEU A 815 -44.56 -23.01 -1.69
N GLY A 816 -45.63 -23.12 -2.48
CA GLY A 816 -47.02 -23.21 -2.00
C GLY A 816 -47.39 -24.55 -1.36
N GLY A 817 -46.59 -25.60 -1.57
CA GLY A 817 -46.82 -26.97 -1.08
C GLY A 817 -46.21 -27.30 0.30
N LEU A 818 -45.49 -26.37 0.93
CA LEU A 818 -44.92 -26.57 2.26
C LEU A 818 -46.02 -26.65 3.32
N ASP A 819 -46.25 -27.86 3.84
CA ASP A 819 -47.23 -28.13 4.89
C ASP A 819 -46.90 -27.35 6.17
N LYS A 820 -47.91 -26.62 6.68
CA LYS A 820 -47.79 -25.69 7.81
C LYS A 820 -47.47 -26.40 9.15
N SER A 821 -47.52 -27.73 9.19
CA SER A 821 -47.36 -28.53 10.41
C SER A 821 -45.92 -28.91 10.78
N GLN A 822 -44.92 -28.75 9.91
CA GLN A 822 -43.60 -29.36 10.15
C GLN A 822 -42.53 -28.42 10.73
N VAL A 823 -42.81 -27.13 10.95
CA VAL A 823 -41.85 -26.21 11.58
C VAL A 823 -42.21 -26.02 13.06
N THR A 824 -41.67 -26.89 13.91
CA THR A 824 -41.77 -26.73 15.38
C THR A 824 -40.58 -25.90 15.87
N ILE A 825 -40.79 -24.61 16.12
CA ILE A 825 -39.78 -23.75 16.74
C ILE A 825 -39.83 -23.97 18.26
N HIS A 826 -38.79 -24.58 18.83
CA HIS A 826 -38.66 -24.68 20.28
C HIS A 826 -38.50 -23.28 20.90
N PRO A 827 -39.29 -22.91 21.93
CA PRO A 827 -39.15 -21.62 22.59
C PRO A 827 -37.85 -21.59 23.40
N ALA A 828 -36.94 -20.69 23.03
CA ALA A 828 -35.79 -20.33 23.85
C ALA A 828 -36.28 -19.75 25.19
N GLN A 829 -35.61 -20.16 26.27
CA GLN A 829 -35.86 -19.71 27.64
C GLN A 829 -35.93 -18.18 27.77
N GLU A 830 -36.82 -17.74 28.66
CA GLU A 830 -37.43 -16.42 28.69
C GLU A 830 -36.48 -15.27 29.10
N TYR A 831 -36.29 -14.29 28.21
CA TYR A 831 -35.85 -12.94 28.57
C TYR A 831 -36.85 -11.89 28.04
N PRO A 832 -37.52 -11.09 28.90
CA PRO A 832 -38.70 -10.30 28.53
C PRO A 832 -38.41 -9.04 27.69
N PHE A 833 -37.16 -8.58 27.58
CA PHE A 833 -36.81 -7.34 26.88
C PHE A 833 -36.80 -7.47 25.34
N TRP A 834 -36.49 -8.64 24.79
CA TRP A 834 -36.31 -8.83 23.34
C TRP A 834 -37.60 -9.06 22.54
N LYS A 835 -38.71 -9.43 23.20
CA LYS A 835 -39.98 -9.77 22.52
C LYS A 835 -40.60 -8.60 21.74
N LYS A 836 -40.38 -7.34 22.12
CA LYS A 836 -40.95 -6.17 21.39
C LYS A 836 -40.08 -5.65 20.25
N ALA A 837 -38.75 -5.73 20.40
CA ALA A 837 -37.81 -5.23 19.39
C ALA A 837 -37.73 -6.15 18.16
N ILE A 838 -37.88 -7.47 18.35
CA ILE A 838 -37.75 -8.46 17.28
C ILE A 838 -39.11 -8.79 16.63
N ALA A 839 -40.20 -8.84 17.39
CA ALA A 839 -41.50 -9.25 16.85
C ALA A 839 -42.12 -8.24 15.85
N THR A 840 -41.76 -6.96 15.97
CA THR A 840 -42.31 -5.89 15.11
C THR A 840 -41.73 -5.91 13.69
N PRO A 841 -40.40 -5.99 13.48
CA PRO A 841 -39.82 -6.13 12.15
C PRO A 841 -40.09 -7.50 11.52
N ILE A 842 -40.16 -8.59 12.31
CA ILE A 842 -40.49 -9.92 11.77
C ILE A 842 -41.94 -9.95 11.28
N LYS A 843 -42.93 -9.42 12.04
CA LYS A 843 -44.31 -9.30 11.55
C LYS A 843 -44.41 -8.40 10.32
N ALA A 844 -43.64 -7.32 10.25
CA ALA A 844 -43.60 -6.46 9.06
C ALA A 844 -43.06 -7.21 7.84
N ALA A 845 -41.99 -8.00 8.01
CA ALA A 845 -41.42 -8.85 6.95
C ALA A 845 -42.37 -9.98 6.52
N THR A 846 -43.07 -10.64 7.45
CA THR A 846 -44.05 -11.69 7.09
C THR A 846 -45.26 -11.10 6.37
N THR A 847 -45.67 -9.87 6.71
CA THR A 847 -46.80 -9.19 6.05
C THR A 847 -46.42 -8.67 4.66
N LEU A 848 -45.14 -8.29 4.45
CA LEU A 848 -44.59 -7.87 3.15
C LEU A 848 -44.37 -9.05 2.19
N VAL A 849 -44.05 -10.24 2.69
CA VAL A 849 -43.88 -11.47 1.89
C VAL A 849 -45.22 -12.04 1.40
N LEU A 850 -46.35 -11.72 2.08
CA LEU A 850 -47.67 -12.28 1.78
C LEU A 850 -48.60 -11.34 0.98
N GLY A 851 -48.15 -10.13 0.60
CA GLY A 851 -48.91 -9.16 -0.20
C GLY A 851 -48.35 -8.99 -1.60
N GLY A 852 -49.11 -9.40 -2.62
CA GLY A 852 -48.66 -9.53 -4.01
C GLY A 852 -48.06 -8.28 -4.66
N VAL A 853 -46.73 -8.28 -4.84
CA VAL A 853 -46.02 -7.44 -5.83
C VAL A 853 -44.83 -8.24 -6.39
N GLY A 854 -45.10 -9.12 -7.36
CA GLY A 854 -44.07 -9.95 -8.03
C GLY A 854 -43.15 -9.19 -8.99
N ALA A 855 -43.49 -7.96 -9.41
CA ALA A 855 -42.72 -7.21 -10.40
C ALA A 855 -41.54 -6.42 -9.80
N ALA A 856 -41.66 -5.95 -8.55
CA ALA A 856 -40.62 -5.16 -7.89
C ALA A 856 -39.43 -6.02 -7.42
N LEU A 857 -39.70 -7.26 -6.98
CA LEU A 857 -38.68 -8.24 -6.62
C LEU A 857 -37.89 -8.75 -7.85
N GLY A 858 -38.54 -8.90 -9.00
CA GLY A 858 -37.86 -9.23 -10.26
C GLY A 858 -36.85 -8.17 -10.69
N ALA A 859 -37.21 -6.89 -10.58
CA ALA A 859 -36.29 -5.79 -10.89
C ALA A 859 -35.17 -5.63 -9.82
N ALA A 860 -35.47 -5.86 -8.54
CA ALA A 860 -34.49 -5.78 -7.46
C ALA A 860 -33.49 -6.95 -7.42
N LEU A 861 -33.84 -8.11 -7.99
CA LEU A 861 -32.92 -9.27 -8.12
C LEU A 861 -32.14 -9.26 -9.44
N LEU A 862 -32.70 -8.70 -10.53
CA LEU A 862 -32.03 -8.60 -11.82
C LEU A 862 -31.03 -7.43 -11.90
N ALA A 863 -31.24 -6.36 -11.12
CA ALA A 863 -30.30 -5.22 -11.09
C ALA A 863 -28.94 -5.58 -10.46
N PRO A 864 -28.85 -6.34 -9.35
CA PRO A 864 -27.59 -6.90 -8.85
C PRO A 864 -26.95 -7.88 -9.83
N ALA A 865 -27.74 -8.75 -10.47
CA ALA A 865 -27.21 -9.69 -11.47
C ALA A 865 -26.62 -8.95 -12.69
N GLY A 866 -27.27 -7.87 -13.16
CA GLY A 866 -26.75 -7.00 -14.22
C GLY A 866 -25.53 -6.19 -13.77
N ALA A 867 -25.48 -5.75 -12.51
CA ALA A 867 -24.31 -5.09 -11.94
C ALA A 867 -23.13 -6.06 -11.77
N ILE A 868 -23.37 -7.31 -11.37
CA ILE A 868 -22.37 -8.39 -11.24
C ILE A 868 -21.85 -8.79 -12.63
N LEU A 869 -22.73 -8.93 -13.62
CA LEU A 869 -22.34 -9.19 -15.02
C LEU A 869 -21.57 -8.01 -15.62
N GLY A 870 -21.95 -6.76 -15.30
CA GLY A 870 -21.25 -5.55 -15.71
C GLY A 870 -19.88 -5.38 -15.02
N LEU A 871 -19.78 -5.73 -13.73
CA LEU A 871 -18.53 -5.72 -12.97
C LEU A 871 -17.58 -6.81 -13.48
N ARG A 872 -18.10 -8.02 -13.76
CA ARG A 872 -17.33 -9.10 -14.37
C ARG A 872 -16.92 -8.76 -15.80
N ALA A 873 -17.78 -8.15 -16.62
CA ALA A 873 -17.42 -7.65 -17.95
C ALA A 873 -16.35 -6.54 -17.90
N GLY A 874 -16.38 -5.69 -16.87
CA GLY A 874 -15.36 -4.68 -16.60
C GLY A 874 -14.03 -5.26 -16.11
N ILE A 875 -14.06 -6.35 -15.33
CA ILE A 875 -12.88 -7.06 -14.82
C ILE A 875 -12.27 -7.99 -15.89
N THR A 876 -13.10 -8.56 -16.78
CA THR A 876 -12.69 -9.54 -17.81
C THR A 876 -12.55 -8.96 -19.22
N GLY A 877 -12.87 -7.68 -19.42
CA GLY A 877 -12.70 -6.98 -20.70
C GLY A 877 -13.62 -7.40 -21.86
N ARG A 878 -14.65 -8.23 -21.64
CA ARG A 878 -15.57 -8.68 -22.71
C ARG A 878 -16.93 -7.98 -22.64
N SER A 879 -17.27 -7.26 -23.72
CA SER A 879 -18.61 -6.69 -23.96
C SER A 879 -19.57 -7.76 -24.50
N VAL A 880 -20.78 -7.85 -23.94
CA VAL A 880 -21.90 -8.62 -24.50
C VAL A 880 -22.69 -7.73 -25.45
N VAL A 881 -22.12 -7.42 -26.62
CA VAL A 881 -22.88 -6.90 -27.77
C VAL A 881 -22.41 -7.62 -29.01
N HIS A 882 -23.25 -8.53 -29.51
CA HIS A 882 -23.03 -9.24 -30.76
C HIS A 882 -23.67 -8.44 -31.91
N THR A 883 -22.85 -7.82 -32.75
CA THR A 883 -23.28 -7.23 -34.03
C THR A 883 -22.89 -8.20 -35.16
N PRO A 884 -23.82 -8.65 -36.01
CA PRO A 884 -23.48 -9.59 -37.08
C PRO A 884 -22.61 -8.92 -38.16
N PRO A 885 -21.58 -9.59 -38.71
CA PRO A 885 -20.76 -9.00 -39.75
C PRO A 885 -21.50 -8.91 -41.08
N GLN A 886 -21.37 -7.75 -41.73
CA GLN A 886 -21.72 -7.57 -43.14
C GLN A 886 -20.65 -8.23 -44.02
N ASN A 887 -21.12 -8.94 -45.04
CA ASN A 887 -20.33 -9.58 -46.09
C ASN A 887 -19.46 -8.56 -46.85
N GLU A 888 -18.14 -8.76 -46.84
CA GLU A 888 -17.25 -8.23 -47.87
C GLU A 888 -16.64 -9.33 -48.74
N LYS A 889 -16.51 -8.98 -50.00
CA LYS A 889 -16.32 -9.83 -51.17
C LYS A 889 -14.83 -10.17 -51.39
N LYS A 890 -14.62 -11.42 -51.81
CA LYS A 890 -13.65 -11.92 -52.82
C LYS A 890 -12.25 -11.28 -52.92
N ALA A 891 -11.24 -12.13 -52.72
CA ALA A 891 -9.93 -12.06 -53.36
C ALA A 891 -9.99 -12.47 -54.86
N PRO A 892 -8.92 -12.17 -55.62
CA PRO A 892 -8.27 -13.17 -56.48
C PRO A 892 -6.78 -13.33 -56.10
N GLU A 893 -6.24 -14.56 -55.98
CA GLU A 893 -5.57 -15.37 -57.05
C GLU A 893 -4.23 -14.72 -57.49
N GLU A 894 -3.06 -15.36 -57.59
CA GLU A 894 -2.56 -16.71 -57.92
C GLU A 894 -1.17 -16.88 -57.22
N THR A 895 -0.48 -18.03 -57.04
CA THR A 895 0.05 -18.93 -58.08
C THR A 895 0.80 -20.13 -57.44
N ILE A 896 0.37 -21.36 -57.76
CA ILE A 896 1.13 -22.58 -58.20
C ILE A 896 2.44 -22.94 -57.45
N ILE A 897 2.60 -24.15 -56.88
CA ILE A 897 3.19 -25.36 -57.52
C ILE A 897 2.66 -26.69 -56.93
N ARG A 898 2.59 -27.68 -57.83
CA ARG A 898 1.93 -28.99 -57.83
C ARG A 898 2.73 -30.17 -57.23
N ARG A 899 1.95 -31.14 -56.71
CA ARG A 899 1.96 -32.62 -56.89
C ARG A 899 2.99 -33.53 -56.20
N ARG A 900 2.48 -34.47 -55.38
CA ARG A 900 2.31 -35.95 -55.60
C ARG A 900 1.41 -36.49 -54.44
N ARG A 901 0.20 -37.04 -54.60
CA ARG A 901 -0.38 -38.28 -55.19
C ARG A 901 -0.46 -39.50 -54.23
N GLY A 902 -1.71 -39.94 -53.96
CA GLY A 902 -2.15 -41.25 -53.41
C GLY A 902 -2.84 -41.14 -52.04
N GLU A 903 -4.04 -41.65 -51.73
CA GLU A 903 -5.06 -42.49 -52.39
C GLU A 903 -6.46 -42.26 -51.74
N ASP A 904 -7.49 -42.35 -52.59
CA ASP A 904 -8.93 -42.68 -52.45
C ASP A 904 -9.34 -43.59 -51.23
N ARG A 905 -10.57 -43.65 -50.67
CA ARG A 905 -11.94 -43.29 -51.08
C ARG A 905 -12.98 -43.47 -49.94
N ASP A 906 -14.03 -42.64 -49.99
CA ASP A 906 -15.47 -42.84 -49.74
C ASP A 906 -16.02 -43.51 -48.46
N ARG A 907 -16.77 -42.74 -47.66
CA ARG A 907 -18.26 -42.73 -47.65
C ARG A 907 -18.82 -41.66 -46.71
N SER A 908 -19.65 -40.76 -47.26
CA SER A 908 -20.74 -40.06 -46.56
C SER A 908 -22.07 -40.59 -47.15
N PRO A 909 -23.24 -40.49 -46.49
CA PRO A 909 -23.91 -39.18 -46.39
C PRO A 909 -24.86 -38.93 -45.18
N ARG A 910 -25.03 -37.62 -44.89
CA ARG A 910 -26.28 -36.88 -44.53
C ARG A 910 -26.96 -37.07 -43.16
N GLY A 911 -27.22 -35.91 -42.53
CA GLY A 911 -28.38 -35.69 -41.66
C GLY A 911 -28.22 -34.52 -40.68
N GLU A 912 -28.43 -33.28 -41.13
CA GLU A 912 -28.56 -32.05 -40.32
C GLU A 912 -29.73 -32.15 -39.31
N THR A 913 -29.68 -31.58 -38.10
CA THR A 913 -30.09 -30.18 -37.77
C THR A 913 -29.86 -29.87 -36.27
N PRO A 914 -29.95 -28.58 -35.82
CA PRO A 914 -28.93 -27.94 -34.98
C PRO A 914 -29.26 -27.84 -33.49
N ALA A 915 -28.23 -27.41 -32.74
CA ALA A 915 -28.27 -26.99 -31.35
C ALA A 915 -29.53 -26.19 -30.99
N GLY A 916 -30.30 -26.72 -30.05
CA GLY A 916 -31.39 -26.02 -29.41
C GLY A 916 -30.88 -24.83 -28.59
N ILE A 917 -31.65 -23.75 -28.61
CA ILE A 917 -31.51 -22.63 -27.69
C ILE A 917 -31.76 -23.17 -26.27
N PRO A 918 -30.87 -22.91 -25.30
CA PRO A 918 -31.11 -23.35 -23.93
C PRO A 918 -32.29 -22.58 -23.33
N ASP A 919 -33.43 -23.26 -23.14
CA ASP A 919 -34.69 -22.68 -22.65
C ASP A 919 -34.75 -22.57 -21.12
N SER A 920 -33.68 -22.93 -20.41
CA SER A 920 -33.59 -22.80 -18.96
C SER A 920 -32.32 -22.05 -18.52
N LEU A 921 -32.48 -21.25 -17.46
CA LEU A 921 -31.39 -20.57 -16.76
C LEU A 921 -30.27 -21.56 -16.39
N SER A 922 -30.62 -22.80 -16.02
CA SER A 922 -29.64 -23.84 -15.69
C SER A 922 -28.75 -24.28 -16.86
N GLN A 923 -29.26 -24.28 -18.10
CA GLN A 923 -28.47 -24.63 -19.30
C GLN A 923 -27.59 -23.46 -19.76
N ILE A 924 -28.05 -22.21 -19.61
CA ILE A 924 -27.25 -21.01 -19.85
C ILE A 924 -26.10 -20.93 -18.84
N LEU A 925 -26.35 -21.24 -17.58
CA LEU A 925 -25.33 -21.20 -16.51
C LEU A 925 -24.32 -22.35 -16.62
N ALA A 926 -24.73 -23.55 -17.04
CA ALA A 926 -23.82 -24.67 -17.30
C ALA A 926 -22.89 -24.41 -18.51
N ALA A 927 -23.33 -23.63 -19.50
CA ALA A 927 -22.50 -23.23 -20.63
C ALA A 927 -21.49 -22.11 -20.30
N LEU A 928 -21.62 -21.46 -19.14
CA LEU A 928 -20.80 -20.33 -18.70
C LEU A 928 -19.79 -20.67 -17.59
N ASP A 929 -19.74 -21.93 -17.15
CA ASP A 929 -18.85 -22.45 -16.09
C ASP A 929 -18.83 -21.55 -14.84
N ILE A 930 -20.02 -21.16 -14.36
CA ILE A 930 -20.17 -20.24 -13.24
C ILE A 930 -20.21 -21.02 -11.93
N ASP A 931 -19.20 -20.79 -11.07
CA ASP A 931 -19.20 -21.28 -9.69
C ASP A 931 -20.39 -20.71 -8.91
N TRP A 932 -21.32 -21.60 -8.54
CA TRP A 932 -22.53 -21.26 -7.80
C TRP A 932 -22.22 -20.81 -6.36
N LYS A 933 -21.10 -21.25 -5.77
CA LYS A 933 -20.69 -20.83 -4.43
C LYS A 933 -20.33 -19.34 -4.43
N GLY A 934 -19.47 -18.89 -5.33
CA GLY A 934 -19.12 -17.47 -5.49
C GLY A 934 -20.32 -16.57 -5.81
N VAL A 935 -21.25 -17.03 -6.65
CA VAL A 935 -22.49 -16.27 -6.97
C VAL A 935 -23.43 -16.18 -5.76
N ALA A 936 -23.60 -17.27 -5.00
CA ALA A 936 -24.40 -17.25 -3.77
C ALA A 936 -23.76 -16.34 -2.70
N LYS A 937 -22.43 -16.41 -2.52
CA LYS A 937 -21.62 -15.58 -1.61
C LYS A 937 -21.82 -14.09 -1.91
N LEU A 938 -21.65 -13.71 -3.18
CA LEU A 938 -21.83 -12.34 -3.66
C LEU A 938 -23.30 -11.87 -3.59
N GLY A 939 -24.26 -12.75 -3.90
CA GLY A 939 -25.69 -12.45 -3.85
C GLY A 939 -26.19 -12.17 -2.43
N VAL A 940 -25.73 -12.94 -1.45
CA VAL A 940 -26.04 -12.75 -0.03
C VAL A 940 -25.45 -11.43 0.48
N GLN A 941 -24.20 -11.11 0.13
CA GLN A 941 -23.59 -9.83 0.54
C GLN A 941 -24.22 -8.62 -0.15
N ALA A 942 -24.62 -8.74 -1.42
CA ALA A 942 -25.35 -7.69 -2.12
C ALA A 942 -26.69 -7.35 -1.44
N ALA A 943 -27.32 -8.32 -0.79
CA ALA A 943 -28.52 -8.11 0.02
C ALA A 943 -28.24 -7.45 1.40
N LEU A 944 -27.00 -7.53 1.90
CA LEU A 944 -26.58 -6.97 3.20
C LEU A 944 -25.98 -5.55 3.11
N LEU A 945 -25.48 -5.14 1.92
CA LEU A 945 -24.95 -3.80 1.64
C LEU A 945 -25.83 -2.59 2.04
N PRO A 946 -27.18 -2.64 2.04
CA PRO A 946 -28.00 -1.50 2.42
C PRO A 946 -27.85 -1.05 3.88
N MET A 947 -27.29 -1.88 4.77
CA MET A 947 -27.09 -1.53 6.18
C MET A 947 -25.80 -0.71 6.42
N GLU A 948 -24.90 -0.59 5.43
CA GLU A 948 -23.64 0.14 5.53
C GLU A 948 -23.55 1.36 4.58
N ALA A 949 -24.53 1.56 3.69
CA ALA A 949 -24.42 2.49 2.55
C ALA A 949 -24.83 3.96 2.80
N VAL A 950 -25.21 4.35 4.02
CA VAL A 950 -25.65 5.73 4.31
C VAL A 950 -24.51 6.78 4.29
N PRO A 951 -23.23 6.47 4.58
CA PRO A 951 -22.14 7.46 4.48
C PRO A 951 -21.57 7.67 3.05
N GLN A 952 -21.71 6.71 2.13
CA GLN A 952 -20.99 6.73 0.84
C GLN A 952 -21.69 7.53 -0.28
N LYS A 953 -22.99 7.85 -0.14
CA LYS A 953 -23.76 8.53 -1.19
C LYS A 953 -23.42 10.02 -1.33
N ALA A 954 -22.79 10.62 -0.31
CA ALA A 954 -22.28 12.00 -0.37
C ALA A 954 -20.97 12.14 -1.19
N HIS A 955 -20.16 11.08 -1.26
CA HIS A 955 -18.85 11.10 -1.93
C HIS A 955 -18.93 11.03 -3.46
N LYS A 956 -19.92 10.30 -4.02
CA LYS A 956 -19.99 10.09 -5.48
C LYS A 956 -20.45 11.32 -6.28
N THR A 957 -21.22 12.21 -5.68
CA THR A 957 -21.74 13.42 -6.36
C THR A 957 -20.64 14.48 -6.57
N ILE A 958 -19.59 14.47 -5.75
CA ILE A 958 -18.52 15.49 -5.78
C ILE A 958 -17.42 15.13 -6.78
N ALA A 959 -17.13 13.84 -6.99
CA ALA A 959 -16.11 13.37 -7.93
C ALA A 959 -16.49 13.56 -9.41
N TYR A 960 -17.77 13.70 -9.74
CA TYR A 960 -18.28 13.81 -11.12
C TYR A 960 -18.09 15.21 -11.75
N HIS A 961 -17.66 16.24 -11.00
CA HIS A 961 -17.60 17.63 -11.49
C HIS A 961 -16.19 18.22 -11.76
N ILE A 962 -15.09 17.48 -11.58
CA ILE A 962 -13.72 18.07 -11.61
C ILE A 962 -12.77 17.46 -12.66
N GLY A 963 -13.20 17.11 -13.88
CA GLY A 963 -12.24 16.69 -14.91
C GLY A 963 -12.70 16.92 -16.36
N ASN A 964 -12.03 17.82 -17.09
CA ASN A 964 -12.30 18.15 -18.50
C ASN A 964 -11.03 18.07 -19.36
N LEU A 965 -11.09 17.46 -20.55
CA LEU A 965 -11.36 18.16 -21.82
C LEU A 965 -11.32 17.22 -23.06
N PRO A 966 -10.70 16.02 -23.08
CA PRO A 966 -10.83 15.11 -24.24
C PRO A 966 -12.17 14.35 -24.29
N GLY A 967 -12.86 14.18 -23.15
CA GLY A 967 -14.13 13.43 -23.06
C GLY A 967 -15.37 14.13 -23.64
N LYS A 968 -15.26 15.42 -24.00
CA LYS A 968 -16.41 16.21 -24.46
C LYS A 968 -16.82 15.97 -25.92
N VAL A 969 -15.93 15.43 -26.76
CA VAL A 969 -16.25 15.12 -28.16
C VAL A 969 -16.84 13.71 -28.31
N LEU A 970 -16.39 12.74 -27.51
CA LEU A 970 -16.99 11.38 -27.46
C LEU A 970 -18.27 11.29 -26.60
N GLY A 971 -18.40 12.14 -25.57
CA GLY A 971 -19.63 12.21 -24.75
C GLY A 971 -20.85 12.78 -25.50
N GLY A 972 -20.64 13.60 -26.54
CA GLY A 972 -21.71 14.20 -27.33
C GLY A 972 -22.48 13.21 -28.22
N ILE A 973 -21.83 12.12 -28.64
CA ILE A 973 -22.47 11.08 -29.47
C ILE A 973 -23.18 10.05 -28.57
N THR A 974 -22.64 9.78 -27.39
CA THR A 974 -23.23 8.85 -26.41
C THR A 974 -24.42 9.46 -25.68
N GLY A 975 -24.36 10.76 -25.35
CA GLY A 975 -25.47 11.48 -24.69
C GLY A 975 -26.74 11.61 -25.53
N LEU A 976 -26.62 11.53 -26.87
CA LEU A 976 -27.75 11.61 -27.79
C LEU A 976 -28.53 10.28 -27.88
N VAL A 977 -27.88 9.16 -27.55
CA VAL A 977 -28.51 7.83 -27.51
C VAL A 977 -29.07 7.52 -26.11
N THR A 978 -28.42 7.99 -25.03
CA THR A 978 -28.90 7.78 -23.66
C THR A 978 -30.02 8.76 -23.25
N GLY A 979 -30.05 9.97 -23.82
CA GLY A 979 -31.07 10.98 -23.54
C GLY A 979 -32.49 10.62 -24.03
N ALA A 980 -32.61 9.71 -25.01
CA ALA A 980 -33.90 9.24 -25.51
C ALA A 980 -34.54 8.14 -24.62
N VAL A 981 -33.77 7.51 -23.73
CA VAL A 981 -34.26 6.46 -22.82
C VAL A 981 -34.43 6.98 -21.38
N GLY A 982 -33.66 8.00 -20.98
CA GLY A 982 -33.78 8.64 -19.66
C GLY A 982 -35.00 9.57 -19.50
N GLY A 983 -35.54 10.13 -20.61
CA GLY A 983 -36.66 11.07 -20.58
C GLY A 983 -38.04 10.46 -20.27
N ALA A 984 -38.15 9.13 -20.17
CA ALA A 984 -39.42 8.44 -19.90
C ALA A 984 -39.63 8.06 -18.41
N LEU A 985 -38.65 8.32 -17.52
CA LEU A 985 -38.70 7.90 -16.12
C LEU A 985 -38.80 9.03 -15.08
N GLU A 986 -38.71 10.30 -15.49
CA GLU A 986 -38.87 11.46 -14.59
C GLU A 986 -40.26 12.14 -14.67
N GLY A 987 -41.27 11.44 -15.18
CA GLY A 987 -42.63 11.97 -15.38
C GLY A 987 -43.64 11.72 -14.25
N ILE A 988 -43.27 11.18 -13.08
CA ILE A 988 -44.27 10.73 -12.07
C ILE A 988 -44.15 11.36 -10.66
N ILE A 989 -43.22 12.28 -10.39
CA ILE A 989 -43.29 13.09 -9.15
C ILE A 989 -42.89 14.54 -9.44
N GLY A 990 -43.87 15.42 -9.58
CA GLY A 990 -43.66 16.87 -9.61
C GLY A 990 -44.71 17.65 -10.38
N GLY A 991 -45.97 17.64 -9.93
CA GLY A 991 -46.95 18.58 -10.45
C GLY A 991 -46.71 20.01 -9.92
N GLY A 992 -46.55 21.00 -10.80
CA GLY A 992 -46.98 22.37 -10.53
C GLY A 992 -46.05 23.54 -10.90
N ILE A 993 -46.13 23.99 -12.16
CA ILE A 993 -46.08 25.39 -12.65
C ILE A 993 -44.73 26.16 -12.61
N ALA A 994 -44.09 26.30 -13.78
CA ALA A 994 -43.96 27.57 -14.54
C ALA A 994 -42.94 27.40 -15.69
N GLY A 995 -43.41 27.53 -16.93
CA GLY A 995 -42.56 27.60 -18.12
C GLY A 995 -42.31 29.04 -18.54
N ALA A 996 -41.12 29.31 -19.10
CA ALA A 996 -40.91 30.12 -20.31
C ALA A 996 -39.39 30.31 -20.55
N GLY A 997 -38.93 29.94 -21.75
CA GLY A 997 -37.71 30.53 -22.32
C GLY A 997 -36.58 29.56 -22.70
N ALA A 998 -36.76 28.76 -23.75
CA ALA A 998 -35.64 28.30 -24.60
C ALA A 998 -36.16 27.67 -25.90
N GLY A 999 -36.84 28.47 -26.74
CA GLY A 999 -37.34 28.05 -28.06
C GLY A 999 -36.78 28.88 -29.21
N TYR A 1000 -35.55 29.42 -29.11
CA TYR A 1000 -35.08 30.41 -30.10
C TYR A 1000 -33.62 30.32 -30.59
N MET A 1001 -32.85 29.24 -30.40
CA MET A 1001 -31.45 29.25 -30.89
C MET A 1001 -30.88 27.93 -31.43
N LEU A 1002 -31.66 27.12 -32.16
CA LEU A 1002 -31.09 26.05 -32.99
C LEU A 1002 -31.80 25.96 -34.35
N GLY A 1003 -31.74 27.07 -35.10
CA GLY A 1003 -32.32 27.19 -36.43
C GLY A 1003 -31.56 28.18 -37.32
N SER A 1004 -30.22 28.09 -37.37
CA SER A 1004 -29.42 28.65 -38.47
C SER A 1004 -27.96 28.25 -38.31
N MET A 1005 -27.47 27.37 -39.17
CA MET A 1005 -26.19 27.51 -39.91
C MET A 1005 -25.82 26.17 -40.56
N ALA A 1006 -26.29 26.01 -41.80
CA ALA A 1006 -25.63 25.26 -42.86
C ALA A 1006 -25.57 26.19 -44.09
N LEU A 1007 -24.53 26.04 -44.91
CA LEU A 1007 -24.08 26.85 -46.08
C LEU A 1007 -23.06 27.93 -45.68
N ASP A 1008 -21.83 28.01 -46.22
CA ASP A 1008 -21.33 27.72 -47.58
C ASP A 1008 -19.85 27.30 -47.64
N ARG A 1009 -19.49 26.61 -48.75
CA ARG A 1009 -18.14 26.47 -49.32
C ARG A 1009 -17.89 27.57 -50.36
N VAL A 1010 -16.64 27.99 -50.59
CA VAL A 1010 -15.91 28.03 -51.90
C VAL A 1010 -14.56 28.79 -51.80
N GLY A 1011 -13.48 28.16 -52.34
CA GLY A 1011 -12.26 28.76 -52.95
C GLY A 1011 -11.25 29.48 -52.03
N ILE A 1012 -9.91 29.43 -52.16
CA ILE A 1012 -8.99 29.35 -53.31
C ILE A 1012 -7.63 28.74 -52.86
N ALA A 1013 -6.87 28.26 -53.84
CA ALA A 1013 -5.63 27.46 -53.91
C ALA A 1013 -4.30 28.09 -53.37
N PRO A 1014 -3.15 27.36 -53.41
CA PRO A 1014 -2.00 27.45 -52.48
C PRO A 1014 -0.71 28.09 -53.05
N SER A 1015 0.32 28.27 -52.21
CA SER A 1015 1.71 28.52 -52.64
C SER A 1015 2.72 27.84 -51.71
N GLY A 1016 3.53 26.91 -52.25
CA GLY A 1016 4.81 26.48 -51.69
C GLY A 1016 5.98 27.09 -52.47
N PRO A 1017 7.25 26.97 -52.00
CA PRO A 1017 8.42 27.27 -52.80
C PRO A 1017 9.19 26.00 -53.23
N PRO A 1018 10.06 26.10 -54.27
CA PRO A 1018 10.46 24.97 -55.10
C PRO A 1018 11.81 24.34 -54.73
N VAL A 1019 11.95 23.11 -55.21
CA VAL A 1019 13.18 22.33 -55.38
C VAL A 1019 13.97 22.86 -56.59
N LEU A 1020 15.30 22.92 -56.49
CA LEU A 1020 16.21 22.91 -57.63
C LEU A 1020 17.26 21.80 -57.40
N GLU A 1021 17.30 20.87 -58.36
CA GLU A 1021 18.41 19.96 -58.61
C GLU A 1021 19.57 20.71 -59.28
N GLU A 1022 20.81 20.32 -58.99
CA GLU A 1022 21.90 20.07 -59.97
C GLU A 1022 23.20 19.66 -59.21
N GLU A 1023 23.65 18.42 -59.44
CA GLU A 1023 25.07 18.01 -59.40
C GLU A 1023 25.72 18.33 -60.79
N PRO A 1024 27.05 18.20 -61.08
CA PRO A 1024 28.13 17.54 -60.33
C PRO A 1024 29.55 18.20 -60.34
N ALA A 1025 30.42 17.64 -59.47
CA ALA A 1025 31.86 17.34 -59.66
C ALA A 1025 32.97 18.43 -59.68
N VAL A 1026 34.13 17.94 -59.18
CA VAL A 1026 35.54 18.30 -59.46
C VAL A 1026 36.34 18.95 -58.30
N GLU A 1027 37.10 18.07 -57.63
CA GLU A 1027 38.51 18.14 -57.21
C GLU A 1027 39.18 19.42 -56.66
N ALA A 1028 39.84 19.17 -55.52
CA ALA A 1028 41.19 19.62 -55.12
C ALA A 1028 41.39 21.04 -54.57
N LEU A 1029 41.72 21.12 -53.26
CA LEU A 1029 43.03 21.61 -52.78
C LEU A 1029 43.17 21.52 -51.24
N VAL A 1030 43.92 20.51 -50.81
CA VAL A 1030 45.01 20.52 -49.82
C VAL A 1030 45.19 21.78 -48.94
N LYS A 1031 45.20 21.53 -47.60
CA LYS A 1031 46.03 22.13 -46.50
C LYS A 1031 46.20 23.66 -46.47
N LYS A 1032 46.10 24.36 -45.33
CA LYS A 1032 46.85 24.12 -44.08
C LYS A 1032 46.40 25.13 -43.01
N GLU A 1033 46.41 24.66 -41.74
CA GLU A 1033 46.88 25.32 -40.50
C GLU A 1033 46.38 26.74 -40.17
N ALA A 1034 45.65 26.91 -39.07
CA ALA A 1034 46.22 27.13 -37.73
C ALA A 1034 46.90 28.50 -37.56
N ALA A 1035 46.12 29.43 -37.03
CA ALA A 1035 46.50 30.45 -36.06
C ALA A 1035 45.32 30.63 -35.09
#